data_AF-A0A7M4FCK4-F1
#
_entry.id   AF-A0A7M4FCK4-F1
#
_cell.length_a   1.000
_cell.length_b   1.000
_cell.length_c   1.000
_cell.angle_alpha   90.00
_cell.angle_beta   90.00
_cell.angle_gamma   90.00
#
_symmetry.space_group_name_H-M   'P 1'
#
loop_
_entity.id
_entity.type
_entity.pdbx_description
1 polymer ?
#
loop_
_entity_poly.entity_id
_entity_poly.type
_entity_poly.pdbx_seq_one_letter_code
_entity_poly.pdbx_strand_id
1 'polypeptide(L)'
;MQQYPLQQQRACTSRGVLHGLAFSSAGGGRAPCSSKASPLLPVGPCLETGPNPQWTVQAERGGGFSPAGHFRTRQTWAARDAWGQEAASDQPGLRVSLSWLHCTQPQRWGETSHRHGPAPCCHGVPVARCSPDRLPQAIRHLSQPSLGAGGEASGAWSPPGFLDSLLSYGAPGVEFTGLHRETATVTQMHFLPGQGRLLSLLDDNTLHLWEIYHKDGCSHLEEIRSFALPGRPGFDGANSPPSIARVTVILLKSACDVACLGTEGGGVYFLDLSGLTLLEDKALFQDEILQSVPDDYRCGKALGPVESLQEHPQDPSKILIGYSRGLVVVWDEIARKVDHLFLGNQQLESLTWERSGKTVVSSHSDGGYMVWSLNSSSQKTLQPLLSTIPYGPFPCKAINKILWRTCESGSHFIIFSGGMPRASYGDRHCVSILQGQTLVTLDFTSRVIDFFTVHSTEAAEGEFDNPRALVVLVEEELVVVDLQTPGWPTIPAPYLAPLHSSAITCSYHISNVPLKLWERIISVGEQQNPQLSSANWPIDGGKNLAQEPTQRGFLLTGHEDGTVRFWDASGVSLKPLYKLGTANIFQTDCEHNDSLNQAEEEWPPFRKVGCFDPYSDDPRLGIQKIALCKYTARMVVAGTAGQVLVMELSDEKSEHAISVATLDLLQDREGFTWKGHDRLAPKNGTIAFAPGFQPSILVQCLPPAAVTAVTLHSEWNLVAFGTSHGFGLFDYYRRNPVLARCTLHPNDSLAMEGPLSRVKSLKKSLRQSFRRIRKSRVSGKKRVPTSSPSSKVQEANAQLAEQAGPPEVEVTPVQRRIEPRSADDSLSGVVRCLYFANTFLRDATHHGPTMWAGTNSGSVFAYALEVPSQEKFSERAVEAVLGKEIQLMHRAPVVSIAVLDGRGNPLPEPYEVSRDLAKAPDMQGSHSVLISSEEQFKVFTLPKVSAKTKFKLTAHEGCRVRKVALVSFASAACEDYAEHGLVCLTNLGDIHVFSVPGLRPQVHYDCIRKEDISGIASCVFTKHGQGFYLISPSEFERFSLSARNITEPLCYLELARRHDGTCLGNSFPGTPKMSQANGTNILLGSEASHSPADSDRTSEEHQAAFSLTPIDSPNSSLETPVDSTGDITVEEVKDFLASTEEADKNLRILSEEDARLLGILIK
;
A
#
# COMPACT_ATOMS: atom_id res chain seq x y z
N MET A 1 -32.85 50.18 28.72
CA MET A 1 -34.13 50.81 29.14
C MET A 1 -35.21 50.44 28.15
N GLN A 2 -36.46 50.31 28.63
CA GLN A 2 -37.72 50.40 27.87
C GLN A 2 -37.98 49.42 26.70
N GLN A 3 -39.27 49.34 26.34
CA GLN A 3 -39.92 48.32 25.52
C GLN A 3 -40.31 48.88 24.13
N TYR A 4 -40.53 47.98 23.14
CA TYR A 4 -41.70 47.87 22.22
C TYR A 4 -42.59 49.11 21.88
N PRO A 5 -43.38 49.12 20.76
CA PRO A 5 -43.17 48.50 19.42
C PRO A 5 -43.91 49.22 18.21
N LEU A 6 -43.95 48.56 17.03
CA LEU A 6 -44.98 48.68 15.94
C LEU A 6 -45.00 50.01 15.10
N GLN A 7 -45.64 50.16 13.92
CA GLN A 7 -46.73 49.44 13.21
C GLN A 7 -46.80 49.78 11.67
N GLN A 8 -47.56 49.00 10.85
CA GLN A 8 -48.25 49.37 9.56
C GLN A 8 -47.44 49.73 8.26
N GLN A 9 -47.98 49.70 7.00
CA GLN A 9 -48.92 48.81 6.26
C GLN A 9 -49.03 49.19 4.73
N ARG A 10 -49.52 48.27 3.84
CA ARG A 10 -50.13 48.49 2.47
C ARG A 10 -49.21 48.83 1.25
N ALA A 11 -49.56 48.60 -0.04
CA ALA A 11 -50.52 47.69 -0.75
C ALA A 11 -50.38 47.73 -2.32
N CYS A 12 -51.20 46.93 -3.05
CA CYS A 12 -51.67 47.03 -4.48
C CYS A 12 -50.93 46.27 -5.63
N THR A 13 -51.47 45.16 -6.18
CA THR A 13 -52.28 44.98 -7.46
C THR A 13 -51.45 44.58 -8.71
N SER A 14 -51.93 43.89 -9.79
CA SER A 14 -53.30 43.69 -10.36
C SER A 14 -53.44 42.47 -11.34
N ARG A 15 -54.70 42.02 -11.60
CA ARG A 15 -55.28 41.31 -12.80
C ARG A 15 -54.71 39.94 -13.26
N GLY A 16 -55.51 38.97 -13.77
CA GLY A 16 -56.99 38.82 -13.83
C GLY A 16 -57.50 37.88 -14.96
N VAL A 17 -58.81 37.52 -14.95
CA VAL A 17 -59.61 36.83 -16.03
C VAL A 17 -59.26 35.33 -16.26
N LEU A 18 -60.10 34.33 -16.61
CA LEU A 18 -61.54 33.90 -16.54
C LEU A 18 -61.50 32.34 -16.77
N HIS A 19 -62.48 31.41 -16.67
CA HIS A 19 -63.95 31.22 -16.41
C HIS A 19 -64.11 29.72 -15.92
N GLY A 20 -65.25 29.11 -15.54
CA GLY A 20 -66.64 29.53 -15.30
C GLY A 20 -67.68 28.40 -15.50
N LEU A 21 -68.59 28.17 -14.52
CA LEU A 21 -69.81 27.30 -14.53
C LEU A 21 -69.63 25.75 -14.53
N ALA A 22 -70.57 24.87 -14.09
CA ALA A 22 -71.65 24.89 -13.08
C ALA A 22 -72.29 23.46 -12.91
N PHE A 23 -73.26 23.26 -11.98
CA PHE A 23 -74.03 22.04 -11.60
C PHE A 23 -73.37 21.06 -10.58
N SER A 24 -74.10 20.32 -9.73
CA SER A 24 -75.35 20.60 -8.96
C SER A 24 -75.67 19.53 -7.88
N SER A 25 -76.02 19.98 -6.67
CA SER A 25 -76.96 19.39 -5.67
C SER A 25 -77.21 17.86 -5.53
N ALA A 26 -76.97 17.39 -4.30
CA ALA A 26 -77.87 16.57 -3.43
C ALA A 26 -78.12 15.06 -3.67
N GLY A 27 -78.15 14.30 -2.56
CA GLY A 27 -79.32 13.45 -2.25
C GLY A 27 -79.12 11.98 -1.81
N GLY A 28 -78.99 11.72 -0.50
CA GLY A 28 -79.24 10.41 0.13
C GLY A 28 -78.19 9.30 -0.11
N GLY A 29 -78.23 8.15 0.60
CA GLY A 29 -79.04 7.82 1.78
C GLY A 29 -79.47 6.33 1.87
N ARG A 30 -79.38 5.74 3.07
CA ARG A 30 -79.85 4.38 3.48
C ARG A 30 -79.02 3.16 3.01
N ALA A 31 -78.85 2.21 3.93
CA ALA A 31 -78.69 0.76 3.65
C ALA A 31 -80.09 0.11 3.55
N PRO A 32 -80.28 -1.12 3.00
CA PRO A 32 -79.94 -2.36 3.73
C PRO A 32 -79.67 -3.66 2.89
N CYS A 33 -79.27 -4.75 3.58
CA CYS A 33 -79.64 -6.18 3.37
C CYS A 33 -79.45 -6.92 2.00
N SER A 34 -79.33 -8.27 1.94
CA SER A 34 -78.97 -9.32 2.93
C SER A 34 -78.86 -10.74 2.28
N SER A 35 -78.31 -11.71 3.03
CA SER A 35 -78.42 -13.20 2.85
C SER A 35 -77.58 -13.82 1.71
N LYS A 36 -77.06 -15.06 1.75
CA LYS A 36 -77.11 -16.27 2.64
C LYS A 36 -75.84 -17.14 2.30
N ALA A 37 -75.28 -18.04 3.12
CA ALA A 37 -75.47 -18.44 4.53
C ALA A 37 -74.28 -19.30 5.06
N SER A 38 -73.97 -19.20 6.37
CA SER A 38 -73.63 -20.23 7.39
C SER A 38 -72.65 -21.41 7.12
N PRO A 39 -71.99 -22.02 8.16
CA PRO A 39 -71.69 -21.63 9.58
C PRO A 39 -70.16 -21.90 9.92
N LEU A 40 -69.56 -22.15 11.11
CA LEU A 40 -69.88 -22.36 12.55
C LEU A 40 -68.74 -21.82 13.49
N LEU A 41 -69.12 -21.29 14.68
CA LEU A 41 -68.69 -21.55 16.09
C LEU A 41 -67.30 -22.17 16.49
N PRO A 42 -66.81 -22.01 17.76
CA PRO A 42 -66.93 -20.87 18.72
C PRO A 42 -65.74 -20.59 19.74
N VAL A 43 -65.66 -19.34 20.25
CA VAL A 43 -65.41 -18.88 21.67
C VAL A 43 -64.13 -19.23 22.50
N GLY A 44 -63.58 -18.21 23.22
CA GLY A 44 -62.83 -18.37 24.51
C GLY A 44 -61.84 -17.25 24.93
N PRO A 45 -62.05 -16.50 26.05
CA PRO A 45 -61.13 -15.42 26.53
C PRO A 45 -60.77 -15.40 28.06
N CYS A 46 -59.97 -14.39 28.48
CA CYS A 46 -59.90 -13.69 29.81
C CYS A 46 -58.88 -14.06 30.94
N LEU A 47 -58.21 -12.99 31.46
CA LEU A 47 -57.85 -12.65 32.87
C LEU A 47 -56.81 -13.56 33.64
N GLU A 48 -56.17 -13.22 34.78
CA GLU A 48 -56.17 -12.02 35.67
C GLU A 48 -54.83 -11.77 36.46
N THR A 49 -54.86 -10.94 37.51
CA THR A 49 -53.78 -10.28 38.31
C THR A 49 -53.18 -11.08 39.51
N GLY A 50 -52.08 -10.60 40.14
CA GLY A 50 -51.72 -10.95 41.55
C GLY A 50 -50.25 -10.69 42.02
N PRO A 51 -49.96 -10.13 43.23
CA PRO A 51 -48.57 -9.79 43.66
C PRO A 51 -48.06 -10.21 45.08
N ASN A 52 -46.72 -10.20 45.27
CA ASN A 52 -45.93 -10.10 46.55
C ASN A 52 -45.97 -11.29 47.57
N PRO A 53 -45.16 -11.39 48.69
CA PRO A 53 -44.13 -10.50 49.29
C PRO A 53 -42.74 -11.17 49.67
N GLN A 54 -42.19 -10.97 50.90
CA GLN A 54 -40.75 -10.96 51.31
C GLN A 54 -40.26 -12.02 52.37
N TRP A 55 -38.92 -12.16 52.58
CA TRP A 55 -38.13 -12.22 53.88
C TRP A 55 -37.07 -13.35 54.20
N THR A 56 -35.90 -12.94 54.76
CA THR A 56 -34.92 -13.63 55.71
C THR A 56 -34.14 -14.94 55.33
N VAL A 57 -33.11 -15.46 56.07
CA VAL A 57 -31.74 -15.01 56.55
C VAL A 57 -31.01 -16.18 57.34
N GLN A 58 -29.67 -16.14 57.56
CA GLN A 58 -28.76 -17.07 58.38
C GLN A 58 -28.12 -18.33 57.69
N ALA A 59 -26.99 -18.98 58.13
CA ALA A 59 -25.72 -18.59 58.84
C ALA A 59 -24.65 -19.75 58.95
N GLU A 60 -23.41 -19.45 59.43
CA GLU A 60 -22.38 -20.27 60.19
C GLU A 60 -21.28 -21.22 59.56
N ARG A 61 -20.00 -20.90 59.89
CA ARG A 61 -18.76 -21.66 60.34
C ARG A 61 -18.22 -23.03 59.79
N GLY A 62 -16.87 -23.12 59.64
CA GLY A 62 -16.00 -23.95 60.54
C GLY A 62 -14.85 -24.90 60.03
N GLY A 63 -13.57 -24.60 60.37
CA GLY A 63 -12.41 -25.56 60.50
C GLY A 63 -11.69 -26.12 59.24
N GLY A 64 -10.46 -26.67 59.25
CA GLY A 64 -9.35 -26.66 60.24
C GLY A 64 -8.14 -27.64 59.97
N PHE A 65 -6.88 -27.15 60.07
CA PHE A 65 -5.57 -27.84 60.29
C PHE A 65 -4.87 -28.76 59.22
N SER A 66 -3.60 -29.14 59.52
CA SER A 66 -2.52 -29.76 58.67
C SER A 66 -2.07 -31.14 59.25
N PRO A 67 -1.06 -31.96 58.77
CA PRO A 67 0.37 -31.58 58.51
C PRO A 67 1.27 -32.39 57.48
N ALA A 68 2.40 -31.77 57.10
CA ALA A 68 3.81 -32.24 56.90
C ALA A 68 4.27 -33.57 56.19
N GLY A 69 5.43 -33.50 55.49
CA GLY A 69 6.27 -34.63 55.00
C GLY A 69 7.64 -34.17 54.39
N HIS A 70 8.70 -35.01 54.37
CA HIS A 70 10.09 -34.60 54.05
C HIS A 70 11.02 -35.71 53.47
N PHE A 71 12.11 -35.31 52.77
CA PHE A 71 13.46 -35.93 52.47
C PHE A 71 13.89 -35.67 50.98
N ARG A 72 15.05 -35.06 50.63
CA ARG A 72 16.49 -35.50 50.61
C ARG A 72 16.84 -36.53 49.48
N THR A 73 17.97 -36.53 48.73
CA THR A 73 19.22 -35.71 48.64
C THR A 73 20.13 -36.07 47.42
N ARG A 74 21.01 -35.13 46.96
CA ARG A 74 22.35 -35.35 46.27
C ARG A 74 22.32 -35.99 44.85
N GLN A 75 23.33 -35.99 43.93
CA GLN A 75 24.65 -35.34 43.59
C GLN A 75 25.00 -35.76 42.10
N THR A 76 26.02 -35.35 41.29
CA THR A 76 27.22 -34.46 41.34
C THR A 76 27.72 -34.12 39.89
N TRP A 77 28.33 -32.93 39.71
CA TRP A 77 29.53 -32.55 38.89
C TRP A 77 29.93 -33.28 37.58
N ALA A 78 30.24 -32.50 36.52
CA ALA A 78 31.58 -32.39 35.89
C ALA A 78 31.61 -31.34 34.73
N ALA A 79 32.78 -30.78 34.40
CA ALA A 79 33.01 -29.85 33.28
C ALA A 79 34.34 -30.15 32.56
N ARG A 80 34.53 -29.64 31.33
CA ARG A 80 35.86 -29.54 30.69
C ARG A 80 35.91 -28.61 29.47
N ASP A 81 36.91 -27.75 29.45
CA ASP A 81 37.26 -26.87 28.33
C ASP A 81 38.22 -27.52 27.32
N ALA A 82 38.30 -26.94 26.12
CA ALA A 82 39.48 -27.01 25.24
C ALA A 82 39.52 -25.76 24.34
N TRP A 83 40.71 -25.14 24.22
CA TRP A 83 40.98 -24.02 23.30
C TRP A 83 41.59 -24.49 21.98
N GLY A 84 41.49 -23.67 20.95
CA GLY A 84 42.29 -23.76 19.71
C GLY A 84 42.33 -22.39 19.03
N GLN A 85 43.54 -21.93 18.64
CA GLN A 85 43.77 -20.66 17.96
C GLN A 85 44.29 -20.90 16.55
N GLU A 86 43.84 -20.07 15.60
CA GLU A 86 44.51 -19.58 14.37
C GLU A 86 43.39 -18.92 13.53
N ALA A 87 43.58 -17.93 12.67
CA ALA A 87 44.56 -16.87 12.41
C ALA A 87 43.99 -16.13 11.17
N ALA A 88 44.25 -14.83 10.99
CA ALA A 88 43.51 -14.02 10.01
C ALA A 88 44.17 -13.93 8.63
N SER A 89 43.35 -13.65 7.59
CA SER A 89 43.80 -13.19 6.28
C SER A 89 42.75 -12.25 5.65
N ASP A 90 43.06 -10.96 5.54
CA ASP A 90 42.20 -9.97 4.88
C ASP A 90 42.28 -10.07 3.36
N GLN A 91 41.12 -9.96 2.69
CA GLN A 91 40.91 -9.05 1.54
C GLN A 91 39.40 -8.77 1.37
N PRO A 92 39.00 -7.55 0.92
CA PRO A 92 37.60 -7.14 0.86
C PRO A 92 36.90 -7.58 -0.44
N GLY A 93 35.65 -8.05 -0.31
CA GLY A 93 34.74 -8.26 -1.45
C GLY A 93 33.32 -7.83 -1.06
N LEU A 94 32.71 -6.96 -1.86
CA LEU A 94 31.35 -6.48 -1.60
C LEU A 94 30.33 -7.61 -1.79
N ARG A 95 29.62 -7.98 -0.71
CA ARG A 95 28.28 -8.61 -0.73
C ARG A 95 27.69 -8.66 0.68
N VAL A 96 26.70 -7.81 0.94
CA VAL A 96 25.90 -7.87 2.19
C VAL A 96 24.62 -8.65 1.91
N SER A 97 24.56 -9.89 2.41
CA SER A 97 23.32 -10.63 2.60
C SER A 97 23.58 -11.83 3.50
N LEU A 98 23.23 -11.73 4.79
CA LEU A 98 23.00 -12.87 5.69
C LEU A 98 22.60 -12.40 7.09
N SER A 99 21.41 -12.80 7.55
CA SER A 99 21.15 -13.02 8.98
C SER A 99 20.18 -14.20 9.16
N TRP A 100 20.73 -15.34 9.55
CA TRP A 100 19.97 -16.36 10.29
C TRP A 100 20.08 -16.01 11.77
N LEU A 101 19.04 -16.28 12.57
CA LEU A 101 19.21 -17.07 13.80
C LEU A 101 17.89 -17.56 14.44
N HIS A 102 18.05 -18.36 15.48
CA HIS A 102 16.99 -19.13 16.13
C HIS A 102 16.14 -18.31 17.10
N CYS A 103 14.84 -18.61 17.13
CA CYS A 103 13.94 -18.20 18.21
C CYS A 103 14.26 -18.99 19.50
N THR A 104 14.62 -18.29 20.57
CA THR A 104 14.74 -18.80 21.94
C THR A 104 13.56 -18.34 22.81
N GLN A 105 13.21 -19.12 23.83
CA GLN A 105 11.98 -18.91 24.62
C GLN A 105 12.13 -17.76 25.63
N PRO A 106 11.16 -16.83 25.76
CA PRO A 106 11.07 -15.93 26.90
C PRO A 106 10.62 -16.68 28.18
N GLN A 107 11.17 -16.28 29.32
CA GLN A 107 10.85 -16.87 30.63
C GLN A 107 9.57 -16.26 31.25
N ARG A 108 8.96 -16.98 32.20
CA ARG A 108 7.78 -16.51 32.94
C ARG A 108 8.15 -15.62 34.13
N TRP A 109 7.57 -14.41 34.13
CA TRP A 109 7.17 -13.64 35.32
C TRP A 109 5.70 -13.23 35.07
N GLY A 110 4.82 -13.05 36.05
CA GLY A 110 4.96 -13.19 37.51
C GLY A 110 3.69 -12.75 38.26
N GLU A 111 2.50 -13.01 37.73
CA GLU A 111 1.25 -12.35 38.17
C GLU A 111 0.72 -12.79 39.54
N THR A 112 0.44 -11.81 40.40
CA THR A 112 -0.33 -11.96 41.64
C THR A 112 -1.83 -11.79 41.40
N SER A 113 -2.64 -12.70 41.93
CA SER A 113 -4.07 -12.81 41.59
C SER A 113 -5.00 -11.88 42.37
N HIS A 114 -6.06 -11.38 41.72
CA HIS A 114 -7.37 -11.15 42.34
C HIS A 114 -8.48 -11.85 41.54
N ARG A 115 -9.59 -12.22 42.20
CA ARG A 115 -10.65 -13.08 41.65
C ARG A 115 -11.96 -12.31 41.46
N HIS A 116 -12.71 -12.62 40.41
CA HIS A 116 -14.19 -12.59 40.41
C HIS A 116 -14.78 -13.74 39.57
N GLY A 117 -16.10 -13.95 39.68
CA GLY A 117 -16.82 -15.16 39.23
C GLY A 117 -17.31 -15.15 37.77
N PRO A 118 -17.97 -16.25 37.32
CA PRO A 118 -18.07 -16.60 35.91
C PRO A 118 -19.38 -16.19 35.20
N ALA A 119 -19.26 -15.89 33.90
CA ALA A 119 -20.33 -15.77 32.90
C ALA A 119 -19.81 -16.35 31.54
N PRO A 120 -20.65 -16.51 30.48
CA PRO A 120 -20.55 -17.66 29.58
C PRO A 120 -19.44 -17.64 28.53
N CYS A 121 -19.10 -18.85 28.05
CA CYS A 121 -18.05 -19.08 27.06
C CYS A 121 -18.50 -18.81 25.62
N CYS A 122 -18.09 -17.67 25.04
CA CYS A 122 -18.06 -17.48 23.59
C CYS A 122 -16.65 -17.81 23.06
N HIS A 123 -16.52 -18.73 22.11
CA HIS A 123 -15.22 -19.12 21.52
C HIS A 123 -14.73 -18.12 20.46
N GLY A 124 -14.32 -16.94 20.91
CA GLY A 124 -13.47 -16.04 20.13
C GLY A 124 -12.10 -16.67 19.91
N VAL A 125 -11.71 -16.92 18.66
CA VAL A 125 -10.34 -17.34 18.31
C VAL A 125 -9.47 -16.09 18.23
N PRO A 126 -8.35 -16.00 18.97
CA PRO A 126 -7.48 -14.82 18.90
C PRO A 126 -6.88 -14.69 17.49
N VAL A 127 -7.21 -13.60 16.82
CA VAL A 127 -6.55 -13.21 15.57
C VAL A 127 -5.14 -12.76 15.93
N ALA A 128 -4.13 -13.44 15.39
CA ALA A 128 -2.76 -13.00 15.53
C ALA A 128 -2.58 -11.71 14.71
N ARG A 129 -2.33 -10.59 15.39
CA ARG A 129 -1.87 -9.36 14.74
C ARG A 129 -0.52 -9.65 14.07
N CYS A 130 -0.49 -9.66 12.76
CA CYS A 130 0.73 -9.30 12.05
C CYS A 130 0.84 -7.78 12.16
N SER A 131 1.96 -7.27 12.67
CA SER A 131 2.22 -5.83 12.63
C SER A 131 2.33 -5.40 11.15
N PRO A 132 1.62 -4.34 10.72
CA PRO A 132 1.95 -3.67 9.47
C PRO A 132 3.25 -2.88 9.65
N ASP A 133 4.04 -2.80 8.59
CA ASP A 133 5.05 -1.76 8.44
C ASP A 133 4.29 -0.43 8.20
N ARG A 134 4.75 0.64 8.86
CA ARG A 134 3.93 1.82 9.17
C ARG A 134 4.18 2.97 8.20
N LEU A 135 3.40 4.03 8.33
CA LEU A 135 3.80 5.33 7.80
C LEU A 135 5.08 5.84 8.50
N PRO A 136 5.89 6.69 7.85
CA PRO A 136 7.12 7.24 8.43
C PRO A 136 6.84 7.96 9.75
N GLN A 137 7.67 7.68 10.76
CA GLN A 137 7.34 7.96 12.17
C GLN A 137 7.34 9.46 12.54
N ALA A 138 7.81 10.33 11.66
CA ALA A 138 7.46 11.74 11.65
C ALA A 138 7.48 12.32 10.23
N ILE A 139 6.69 13.36 10.00
CA ILE A 139 6.69 14.18 8.78
C ILE A 139 6.81 15.64 9.23
N ARG A 140 7.67 16.44 8.59
CA ARG A 140 7.77 17.89 8.81
C ARG A 140 7.91 18.63 7.49
N HIS A 141 7.53 19.91 7.51
CA HIS A 141 7.47 20.79 6.34
C HIS A 141 8.86 21.34 5.95
N LEU A 142 9.29 21.15 4.70
CA LEU A 142 10.65 21.51 4.24
C LEU A 142 10.88 23.00 3.95
N SER A 143 9.85 23.77 3.57
CA SER A 143 10.01 25.12 2.98
C SER A 143 9.72 26.30 3.92
N GLN A 144 9.57 26.08 5.23
CA GLN A 144 9.44 27.17 6.20
C GLN A 144 10.69 27.29 7.09
N PRO A 145 11.43 28.42 7.05
CA PRO A 145 12.32 28.76 8.15
C PRO A 145 11.46 29.05 9.39
N SER A 146 11.59 28.24 10.45
CA SER A 146 10.75 28.34 11.64
C SER A 146 11.13 29.55 12.52
N LEU A 147 10.73 30.74 12.07
CA LEU A 147 10.90 32.00 12.78
C LEU A 147 9.91 32.13 13.95
N GLY A 148 10.46 32.22 15.16
CA GLY A 148 9.72 32.43 16.41
C GLY A 148 9.27 31.15 17.15
N ALA A 149 9.25 30.00 16.48
CA ALA A 149 9.00 28.71 17.12
C ALA A 149 10.28 27.86 17.08
N GLY A 150 11.10 27.95 18.14
CA GLY A 150 12.18 26.98 18.38
C GLY A 150 11.58 25.58 18.41
N GLY A 151 12.12 24.66 17.62
CA GLY A 151 11.39 23.46 17.18
C GLY A 151 10.85 22.63 18.35
N GLU A 152 9.55 22.74 18.64
CA GLU A 152 8.95 22.30 19.90
C GLU A 152 9.18 20.80 20.11
N ALA A 153 10.10 20.51 21.02
CA ALA A 153 10.58 19.18 21.29
C ALA A 153 9.61 18.46 22.24
N SER A 154 8.56 17.88 21.66
CA SER A 154 7.63 17.01 22.37
C SER A 154 8.25 15.63 22.55
N GLY A 155 8.59 15.27 23.79
CA GLY A 155 9.03 13.92 24.18
C GLY A 155 7.93 12.87 24.06
N ALA A 156 7.52 12.55 22.84
CA ALA A 156 6.50 11.54 22.57
C ALA A 156 7.10 10.12 22.66
N TRP A 157 6.90 9.46 23.81
CA TRP A 157 7.40 8.09 24.05
C TRP A 157 6.62 7.05 23.22
N SER A 158 7.07 6.85 21.97
CA SER A 158 6.45 5.93 21.02
C SER A 158 6.86 4.47 21.28
N PRO A 159 5.93 3.50 21.25
CA PRO A 159 6.29 2.08 21.25
C PRO A 159 6.95 1.71 19.91
N PRO A 160 7.95 0.81 19.91
CA PRO A 160 8.80 0.57 18.74
C PRO A 160 8.01 0.02 17.54
N GLY A 161 8.02 0.77 16.45
CA GLY A 161 7.63 0.32 15.11
C GLY A 161 8.88 0.12 14.26
N PHE A 162 8.96 -1.00 13.53
CA PHE A 162 10.12 -1.34 12.69
C PHE A 162 10.14 -0.48 11.42
N LEU A 163 10.84 0.65 11.47
CA LEU A 163 11.31 1.38 10.29
C LEU A 163 12.68 1.99 10.59
N ASP A 164 13.68 1.51 9.84
CA ASP A 164 15.06 2.01 9.81
C ASP A 164 15.23 3.10 8.73
N SER A 165 14.10 3.54 8.13
CA SER A 165 14.05 4.41 6.95
C SER A 165 13.54 5.81 7.28
N LEU A 166 14.18 6.78 6.62
CA LEU A 166 13.88 8.20 6.66
C LEU A 166 13.13 8.57 5.37
N LEU A 167 11.95 9.17 5.51
CA LEU A 167 11.15 9.70 4.38
C LEU A 167 10.81 11.17 4.62
N SER A 168 10.98 11.99 3.58
CA SER A 168 10.66 13.43 3.62
C SER A 168 9.91 13.84 2.35
N TYR A 169 8.90 14.71 2.50
CA TYR A 169 7.97 15.07 1.43
C TYR A 169 7.79 16.59 1.31
N GLY A 170 7.68 17.06 0.07
CA GLY A 170 7.37 18.44 -0.31
C GLY A 170 6.17 18.51 -1.25
N ALA A 171 6.18 19.41 -2.22
CA ALA A 171 5.19 19.44 -3.30
C ALA A 171 5.12 18.08 -4.05
N PRO A 172 4.01 17.72 -4.72
CA PRO A 172 3.88 16.42 -5.40
C PRO A 172 5.03 16.11 -6.39
N GLY A 173 5.71 14.99 -6.15
CA GLY A 173 6.95 14.57 -6.84
C GLY A 173 8.27 15.07 -6.22
N VAL A 174 8.20 15.83 -5.12
CA VAL A 174 9.34 16.17 -4.24
C VAL A 174 9.31 15.23 -3.03
N GLU A 175 10.16 14.22 -3.07
CA GLU A 175 10.31 13.23 -2.00
C GLU A 175 11.76 12.77 -1.89
N PHE A 176 12.19 12.46 -0.67
CA PHE A 176 13.54 11.98 -0.36
C PHE A 176 13.46 10.76 0.56
N THR A 177 14.26 9.74 0.25
CA THR A 177 14.37 8.51 1.04
C THR A 177 15.82 8.32 1.48
N GLY A 178 16.02 7.96 2.75
CA GLY A 178 17.28 7.48 3.30
C GLY A 178 17.05 6.21 4.13
N LEU A 179 18.10 5.43 4.39
CA LEU A 179 18.09 4.35 5.38
C LEU A 179 19.28 4.51 6.32
N HIS A 180 19.03 4.31 7.61
CA HIS A 180 20.10 4.20 8.60
C HIS A 180 20.92 2.93 8.36
N ARG A 181 22.20 2.96 8.75
CA ARG A 181 23.10 1.79 8.65
C ARG A 181 22.80 0.74 9.73
N GLU A 182 22.25 1.20 10.84
CA GLU A 182 21.81 0.40 11.98
C GLU A 182 20.30 0.16 11.89
N THR A 183 19.85 -1.06 12.21
CA THR A 183 18.44 -1.44 12.18
C THR A 183 17.75 -1.07 13.50
N ALA A 184 17.70 0.22 13.78
CA ALA A 184 17.18 0.82 15.01
C ALA A 184 16.12 1.88 14.67
N THR A 185 15.10 2.01 15.52
CA THR A 185 13.84 2.68 15.13
C THR A 185 13.89 4.19 15.35
N VAL A 186 13.48 4.98 14.36
CA VAL A 186 13.56 6.45 14.43
C VAL A 186 12.52 7.01 15.42
N THR A 187 12.98 7.55 16.55
CA THR A 187 12.12 8.05 17.64
C THR A 187 11.86 9.55 17.58
N GLN A 188 12.81 10.36 17.11
CA GLN A 188 12.65 11.81 16.92
C GLN A 188 13.36 12.30 15.65
N MET A 189 12.80 13.34 15.02
CA MET A 189 13.33 13.96 13.81
C MET A 189 13.17 15.49 13.85
N HIS A 190 14.27 16.23 13.71
CA HIS A 190 14.34 17.69 13.85
C HIS A 190 15.13 18.32 12.69
N PHE A 191 14.42 18.92 11.73
CA PHE A 191 15.05 19.67 10.64
C PHE A 191 15.72 20.96 11.16
N LEU A 192 16.92 21.27 10.66
CA LEU A 192 17.69 22.46 11.00
C LEU A 192 17.19 23.65 10.13
N PRO A 193 16.57 24.69 10.71
CA PRO A 193 15.89 25.75 9.97
C PRO A 193 16.71 26.41 8.84
N GLY A 194 16.25 26.21 7.60
CA GLY A 194 16.81 26.82 6.39
C GLY A 194 18.15 26.26 5.89
N GLN A 195 18.76 25.30 6.58
CA GLN A 195 20.06 24.70 6.20
C GLN A 195 19.94 23.51 5.24
N GLY A 196 18.76 22.90 5.07
CA GLY A 196 18.62 21.64 4.33
C GLY A 196 19.16 20.42 5.06
N ARG A 197 19.31 20.50 6.39
CA ARG A 197 19.80 19.41 7.25
C ARG A 197 18.73 18.88 8.19
N LEU A 198 18.92 17.66 8.68
CA LEU A 198 18.03 16.97 9.61
C LEU A 198 18.84 16.23 10.67
N LEU A 199 18.53 16.43 11.95
CA LEU A 199 18.98 15.58 13.04
C LEU A 199 17.90 14.53 13.38
N SER A 200 18.30 13.28 13.55
CA SER A 200 17.42 12.15 13.88
C SER A 200 17.95 11.39 15.09
N LEU A 201 17.07 10.83 15.92
CA LEU A 201 17.38 10.05 17.13
C LEU A 201 16.79 8.65 17.00
N LEU A 202 17.60 7.60 17.21
CA LEU A 202 17.12 6.21 17.20
C LEU A 202 16.83 5.68 18.61
N ASP A 203 16.09 4.58 18.69
CA ASP A 203 15.68 3.96 19.96
C ASP A 203 16.83 3.33 20.76
N ASP A 204 17.99 3.13 20.15
CA ASP A 204 19.25 2.72 20.79
C ASP A 204 20.06 3.89 21.41
N ASN A 205 19.56 5.14 21.29
CA ASN A 205 20.18 6.39 21.76
C ASN A 205 21.28 6.98 20.87
N THR A 206 21.36 6.59 19.59
CA THR A 206 22.21 7.23 18.57
C THR A 206 21.53 8.44 17.91
N LEU A 207 22.35 9.43 17.53
CA LEU A 207 21.96 10.64 16.82
C LEU A 207 22.63 10.67 15.44
N HIS A 208 21.86 10.86 14.36
CA HIS A 208 22.38 10.94 12.98
C HIS A 208 22.02 12.27 12.33
N LEU A 209 23.02 12.93 11.75
CA LEU A 209 22.91 14.16 11.00
C LEU A 209 22.91 13.87 9.49
N TRP A 210 21.84 14.32 8.84
CA TRP A 210 21.61 14.20 7.39
C TRP A 210 21.70 15.57 6.71
N GLU A 211 22.13 15.60 5.45
CA GLU A 211 22.19 16.81 4.61
C GLU A 211 21.57 16.57 3.23
N ILE A 212 20.80 17.55 2.76
CA ILE A 212 20.30 17.63 1.39
C ILE A 212 21.32 18.38 0.55
N TYR A 213 22.13 17.64 -0.21
CA TYR A 213 23.10 18.21 -1.13
C TYR A 213 22.56 18.29 -2.56
N HIS A 214 23.23 19.07 -3.41
CA HIS A 214 22.88 19.20 -4.83
C HIS A 214 23.90 18.47 -5.70
N LYS A 215 23.41 17.65 -6.63
CA LYS A 215 24.22 16.90 -7.60
C LYS A 215 23.45 16.76 -8.91
N ASP A 216 24.14 16.95 -10.04
CA ASP A 216 23.59 16.81 -11.39
C ASP A 216 22.27 17.59 -11.64
N GLY A 217 22.09 18.71 -10.92
CA GLY A 217 20.89 19.56 -10.95
C GLY A 217 19.75 19.15 -9.99
N CYS A 218 19.82 17.94 -9.42
CA CYS A 218 18.84 17.43 -8.45
C CYS A 218 19.33 17.60 -7.00
N SER A 219 18.39 17.48 -6.06
CA SER A 219 18.67 17.36 -4.62
C SER A 219 18.72 15.89 -4.21
N HIS A 220 19.64 15.55 -3.32
CA HIS A 220 19.85 14.19 -2.78
C HIS A 220 20.09 14.26 -1.27
N LEU A 221 19.67 13.22 -0.54
CA LEU A 221 19.73 13.15 0.92
C LEU A 221 20.75 12.09 1.35
N GLU A 222 21.68 12.45 2.22
CA GLU A 222 22.75 11.54 2.69
C GLU A 222 23.07 11.75 4.17
N GLU A 223 23.46 10.65 4.84
CA GLU A 223 23.88 10.63 6.24
C GLU A 223 25.35 11.08 6.34
N ILE A 224 25.59 12.24 6.96
CA ILE A 224 26.94 12.79 7.09
C ILE A 224 27.71 12.12 8.24
N ARG A 225 27.07 12.00 9.40
CA ARG A 225 27.69 11.59 10.68
C ARG A 225 26.67 11.01 11.64
N SER A 226 27.13 10.08 12.49
CA SER A 226 26.43 9.64 13.69
C SER A 226 27.20 10.01 14.97
N PHE A 227 26.50 10.06 16.10
CA PHE A 227 27.02 10.35 17.44
C PHE A 227 26.18 9.63 18.49
N ALA A 228 26.81 9.03 19.50
CA ALA A 228 26.13 8.48 20.67
C ALA A 228 26.51 9.28 21.92
N LEU A 229 25.53 9.69 22.73
CA LEU A 229 25.80 10.42 23.97
C LEU A 229 26.49 9.47 24.98
N PRO A 230 27.73 9.74 25.42
CA PRO A 230 28.48 8.79 26.24
C PRO A 230 27.89 8.64 27.65
N GLY A 231 27.89 7.40 28.15
CA GLY A 231 27.61 7.10 29.55
C GLY A 231 28.65 7.75 30.48
N ARG A 232 28.24 8.12 31.70
CA ARG A 232 29.07 8.90 32.63
C ARG A 232 30.18 8.01 33.22
N PRO A 233 31.47 8.22 32.90
CA PRO A 233 32.53 7.30 33.30
C PRO A 233 32.62 7.15 34.82
N GLY A 234 32.62 5.91 35.29
CA GLY A 234 32.67 5.56 36.71
C GLY A 234 31.34 5.12 37.32
N PHE A 235 30.21 5.19 36.60
CA PHE A 235 28.98 4.48 36.96
C PHE A 235 28.82 3.12 36.26
N ASP A 236 29.65 2.80 35.26
CA ASP A 236 29.62 1.55 34.47
C ASP A 236 30.21 0.32 35.20
N GLY A 237 29.90 0.18 36.49
CA GLY A 237 29.94 -1.13 37.13
C GLY A 237 28.79 -1.99 36.60
N ALA A 238 28.98 -3.30 36.47
CA ALA A 238 28.08 -4.23 35.76
C ALA A 238 26.66 -4.44 36.35
N ASN A 239 26.18 -3.52 37.21
CA ASN A 239 24.86 -3.52 37.85
C ASN A 239 24.14 -2.15 37.76
N SER A 240 24.68 -1.15 37.05
CA SER A 240 23.98 0.13 36.84
C SER A 240 22.99 0.06 35.68
N PRO A 241 21.84 0.78 35.74
CA PRO A 241 20.91 0.84 34.62
C PRO A 241 21.44 1.81 33.53
N PRO A 242 21.44 1.43 32.25
CA PRO A 242 21.96 2.26 31.15
C PRO A 242 21.06 3.47 30.80
N SER A 243 20.07 3.79 31.64
CA SER A 243 18.97 4.71 31.28
C SER A 243 19.28 6.19 31.53
N ILE A 244 20.18 6.52 32.47
CA ILE A 244 20.43 7.91 32.92
C ILE A 244 20.88 8.84 31.78
N ALA A 245 21.61 8.32 30.80
CA ALA A 245 22.09 9.06 29.62
C ALA A 245 21.19 8.91 28.38
N ARG A 246 20.01 8.28 28.51
CA ARG A 246 19.03 8.21 27.42
C ARG A 246 18.45 9.60 27.16
N VAL A 247 18.54 10.05 25.91
CA VAL A 247 17.97 11.31 25.43
C VAL A 247 16.45 11.15 25.37
N THR A 248 15.75 12.10 25.99
CA THR A 248 14.28 12.16 26.03
C THR A 248 13.74 13.26 25.13
N VAL A 249 14.52 14.32 24.90
CA VAL A 249 14.06 15.52 24.19
C VAL A 249 15.23 16.29 23.58
N ILE A 250 15.05 16.78 22.34
CA ILE A 250 16.07 17.50 21.57
C ILE A 250 15.57 18.88 21.15
N LEU A 251 16.13 19.94 21.73
CA LEU A 251 15.91 21.32 21.30
C LEU A 251 17.02 21.74 20.33
N LEU A 252 16.69 22.11 19.10
CA LEU A 252 17.62 22.82 18.21
C LEU A 252 17.54 24.32 18.52
N LYS A 253 18.68 24.98 18.78
CA LYS A 253 18.70 26.44 18.99
C LYS A 253 18.51 27.20 17.67
N SER A 254 17.92 28.39 17.77
CA SER A 254 17.55 29.30 16.68
C SER A 254 18.70 29.64 15.71
N ALA A 255 19.92 29.76 16.23
CA ALA A 255 21.14 29.95 15.43
C ALA A 255 21.50 28.74 14.54
N CYS A 256 20.98 27.55 14.88
CA CYS A 256 21.21 26.27 14.17
C CYS A 256 22.66 25.78 14.23
N ASP A 257 23.36 26.14 15.31
CA ASP A 257 24.74 25.77 15.67
C ASP A 257 24.79 24.70 16.77
N VAL A 258 23.88 24.76 17.75
CA VAL A 258 23.85 23.88 18.93
C VAL A 258 22.49 23.20 19.10
N ALA A 259 22.52 21.93 19.49
CA ALA A 259 21.37 21.19 20.00
C ALA A 259 21.50 20.93 21.51
N CYS A 260 20.41 21.12 22.25
CA CYS A 260 20.31 20.81 23.68
C CYS A 260 19.60 19.47 23.86
N LEU A 261 20.27 18.52 24.51
CA LEU A 261 19.81 17.14 24.72
C LEU A 261 19.36 16.98 26.18
N GLY A 262 18.05 16.90 26.40
CA GLY A 262 17.47 16.53 27.70
C GLY A 262 17.51 15.01 27.89
N THR A 263 17.65 14.55 29.14
CA THR A 263 17.86 13.14 29.46
C THR A 263 16.95 12.62 30.59
N GLU A 264 16.78 11.30 30.66
CA GLU A 264 16.07 10.64 31.77
C GLU A 264 16.71 10.93 33.14
N GLY A 265 18.02 11.19 33.17
CA GLY A 265 18.76 11.61 34.37
C GLY A 265 18.47 13.03 34.86
N GLY A 266 17.61 13.81 34.19
CA GLY A 266 17.31 15.20 34.54
C GLY A 266 18.42 16.19 34.19
N GLY A 267 19.41 15.78 33.38
CA GLY A 267 20.48 16.63 32.87
C GLY A 267 20.19 17.15 31.46
N VAL A 268 20.74 18.32 31.14
CA VAL A 268 20.73 18.91 29.80
C VAL A 268 22.16 19.05 29.30
N TYR A 269 22.46 18.42 28.17
CA TYR A 269 23.75 18.48 27.49
C TYR A 269 23.67 19.36 26.25
N PHE A 270 24.78 19.94 25.82
CA PHE A 270 24.84 20.81 24.63
C PHE A 270 25.78 20.19 23.60
N LEU A 271 25.33 20.05 22.36
CA LEU A 271 26.03 19.40 21.25
C LEU A 271 26.21 20.41 20.11
N ASP A 272 27.45 20.68 19.68
CA ASP A 272 27.69 21.44 18.45
C ASP A 272 27.34 20.59 17.22
N LEU A 273 26.51 21.15 16.34
CA LEU A 273 25.98 20.51 15.14
C LEU A 273 26.99 20.47 13.99
N SER A 274 28.05 21.29 14.05
CA SER A 274 29.12 21.34 13.03
C SER A 274 30.10 20.16 13.19
N GLY A 275 30.36 19.77 14.43
CA GLY A 275 31.19 18.65 14.87
C GLY A 275 30.41 17.35 15.11
N LEU A 276 29.19 17.45 15.63
CA LEU A 276 28.61 16.47 16.57
C LEU A 276 29.53 16.27 17.79
N THR A 277 29.95 17.37 18.41
CA THR A 277 30.89 17.39 19.55
C THR A 277 30.24 17.97 20.80
N LEU A 278 30.46 17.30 21.93
CA LEU A 278 29.85 17.64 23.22
C LEU A 278 30.51 18.88 23.84
N LEU A 279 29.71 19.88 24.22
CA LEU A 279 30.15 21.10 24.90
C LEU A 279 30.06 20.91 26.42
N GLU A 280 31.00 20.14 26.99
CA GLU A 280 30.98 19.72 28.40
C GLU A 280 30.87 20.91 29.38
N ASP A 281 31.57 22.02 29.11
CA ASP A 281 31.53 23.26 29.92
C ASP A 281 30.12 23.86 30.06
N LYS A 282 29.23 23.61 29.08
CA LYS A 282 27.85 24.11 29.07
C LYS A 282 26.85 23.16 29.73
N ALA A 283 27.23 21.91 30.03
CA ALA A 283 26.32 20.93 30.61
C ALA A 283 25.65 21.45 31.90
N LEU A 284 24.38 21.13 32.06
CA LEU A 284 23.52 21.60 33.14
C LEU A 284 22.91 20.41 33.87
N PHE A 285 23.30 20.22 35.13
CA PHE A 285 22.86 19.08 35.94
C PHE A 285 21.71 19.45 36.88
N GLN A 286 20.83 18.49 37.22
CA GLN A 286 19.71 18.73 38.13
C GLN A 286 20.13 19.35 39.48
N ASP A 287 21.36 19.11 39.94
CA ASP A 287 21.90 19.66 41.19
C ASP A 287 22.10 21.18 41.16
N GLU A 288 22.30 21.80 39.99
CA GLU A 288 22.32 23.27 39.83
C GLU A 288 20.91 23.85 39.92
N ILE A 289 19.94 23.20 39.27
CA ILE A 289 18.52 23.56 39.31
C ILE A 289 17.98 23.48 40.74
N LEU A 290 18.28 22.36 41.43
CA LEU A 290 17.85 22.07 42.79
C LEU A 290 18.42 23.05 43.85
N GLN A 291 19.44 23.84 43.54
CA GLN A 291 19.90 24.94 44.42
C GLN A 291 18.98 26.17 44.39
N SER A 292 18.18 26.33 43.33
CA SER A 292 17.19 27.41 43.22
C SER A 292 15.77 27.02 43.67
N VAL A 293 15.50 25.73 43.87
CA VAL A 293 14.18 25.19 44.21
C VAL A 293 13.93 25.25 45.72
N PRO A 294 12.74 25.69 46.19
CA PRO A 294 12.37 25.68 47.61
C PRO A 294 12.47 24.30 48.29
N ASP A 295 12.93 24.26 49.54
CA ASP A 295 13.23 23.02 50.27
C ASP A 295 12.01 22.11 50.51
N ASP A 296 10.82 22.70 50.63
CA ASP A 296 9.55 21.99 50.74
C ASP A 296 9.21 21.21 49.46
N TYR A 297 9.54 21.77 48.29
CA TYR A 297 9.44 21.04 47.02
C TYR A 297 10.58 20.02 46.88
N ARG A 298 11.80 20.35 47.35
CA ARG A 298 13.02 19.53 47.19
C ARG A 298 12.87 18.12 47.78
N CYS A 299 12.39 18.02 49.01
CA CYS A 299 11.87 16.82 49.70
C CYS A 299 12.64 15.47 49.55
N GLY A 300 13.92 15.48 49.18
CA GLY A 300 14.77 14.28 49.03
C GLY A 300 14.44 13.41 47.81
N LYS A 301 13.76 13.95 46.79
CA LYS A 301 13.39 13.22 45.56
C LYS A 301 13.98 13.89 44.32
N ALA A 302 14.39 13.09 43.34
CA ALA A 302 14.85 13.59 42.03
C ALA A 302 13.75 14.39 41.30
N LEU A 303 14.18 15.19 40.31
CA LEU A 303 13.26 15.92 39.42
C LEU A 303 12.58 15.01 38.39
N GLY A 304 13.21 13.89 38.06
CA GLY A 304 12.79 12.99 36.98
C GLY A 304 13.39 13.37 35.63
N PRO A 305 13.01 12.67 34.55
CA PRO A 305 13.36 13.02 33.17
C PRO A 305 13.07 14.47 32.80
N VAL A 306 13.83 14.98 31.84
CA VAL A 306 13.48 16.22 31.12
C VAL A 306 12.47 15.87 30.03
N GLU A 307 11.20 16.23 30.22
CA GLU A 307 10.12 15.91 29.26
C GLU A 307 9.98 16.98 28.16
N SER A 308 10.46 18.20 28.43
CA SER A 308 10.44 19.28 27.44
C SER A 308 11.62 20.25 27.57
N LEU A 309 12.14 20.68 26.43
CA LEU A 309 13.10 21.77 26.26
C LEU A 309 12.60 22.74 25.19
N GLN A 310 12.56 24.04 25.50
CA GLN A 310 12.25 25.09 24.54
C GLN A 310 13.19 26.29 24.70
N GLU A 311 13.48 27.00 23.62
CA GLU A 311 14.21 28.29 23.62
C GLU A 311 13.20 29.43 23.76
N HIS A 312 13.54 30.51 24.48
CA HIS A 312 12.64 31.66 24.60
C HIS A 312 12.46 32.34 23.24
N PRO A 313 11.23 32.48 22.70
CA PRO A 313 10.97 32.94 21.32
C PRO A 313 11.63 34.26 20.89
N GLN A 314 11.98 35.12 21.85
CA GLN A 314 12.59 36.44 21.63
C GLN A 314 13.95 36.62 22.35
N ASP A 315 14.49 35.58 22.98
CA ASP A 315 15.73 35.68 23.79
C ASP A 315 16.54 34.36 23.77
N PRO A 316 17.43 34.17 22.79
CA PRO A 316 18.27 32.97 22.68
C PRO A 316 19.17 32.66 23.89
N SER A 317 19.28 33.56 24.88
CA SER A 317 20.00 33.29 26.13
C SER A 317 19.20 32.48 27.15
N LYS A 318 17.88 32.33 26.95
CA LYS A 318 16.98 31.67 27.89
C LYS A 318 16.37 30.39 27.34
N ILE A 319 16.33 29.35 28.18
CA ILE A 319 15.67 28.08 27.88
C ILE A 319 14.65 27.71 28.96
N LEU A 320 13.54 27.14 28.53
CA LEU A 320 12.51 26.53 29.36
C LEU A 320 12.82 25.04 29.51
N ILE A 321 12.88 24.56 30.75
CA ILE A 321 13.17 23.16 31.07
C ILE A 321 12.00 22.60 31.88
N GLY A 322 11.32 21.60 31.32
CA GLY A 322 10.20 20.90 31.96
C GLY A 322 10.63 19.52 32.46
N TYR A 323 10.45 19.28 33.76
CA TYR A 323 10.75 18.01 34.42
C TYR A 323 9.48 17.21 34.69
N SER A 324 9.56 15.88 34.55
CA SER A 324 8.40 14.98 34.63
C SER A 324 7.60 15.13 35.93
N ARG A 325 8.26 15.45 37.04
CA ARG A 325 7.61 15.68 38.33
C ARG A 325 6.61 16.86 38.35
N GLY A 326 6.65 17.77 37.37
CA GLY A 326 5.84 18.99 37.33
C GLY A 326 6.62 20.28 37.60
N LEU A 327 7.92 20.21 37.86
CA LEU A 327 8.77 21.39 37.94
C LEU A 327 9.04 21.92 36.54
N VAL A 328 8.75 23.19 36.29
CA VAL A 328 9.22 23.91 35.09
C VAL A 328 10.10 25.07 35.55
N VAL A 329 11.19 25.33 34.83
CA VAL A 329 12.09 26.47 35.09
C VAL A 329 12.41 27.24 33.82
N VAL A 330 12.59 28.56 33.96
CA VAL A 330 13.33 29.37 32.97
C VAL A 330 14.78 29.47 33.45
N TRP A 331 15.71 29.00 32.64
CA TRP A 331 17.15 29.07 32.88
C TRP A 331 17.80 30.12 31.97
N ASP A 332 18.65 30.95 32.55
CA ASP A 332 19.49 31.95 31.88
C ASP A 332 20.88 31.32 31.67
N GLU A 333 21.23 31.02 30.41
CA GLU A 333 22.50 30.38 30.02
C GLU A 333 23.71 31.26 30.32
N ILE A 334 23.57 32.59 30.23
CA ILE A 334 24.69 33.54 30.36
C ILE A 334 25.02 33.78 31.84
N ALA A 335 24.00 33.95 32.68
CA ALA A 335 24.18 34.14 34.12
C ALA A 335 24.21 32.81 34.91
N ARG A 336 24.04 31.66 34.25
CA ARG A 336 23.90 30.30 34.82
C ARG A 336 23.03 30.28 36.09
N LYS A 337 21.79 30.75 35.96
CA LYS A 337 20.82 30.84 37.06
C LYS A 337 19.42 30.45 36.59
N VAL A 338 18.59 30.02 37.53
CA VAL A 338 17.13 29.98 37.33
C VAL A 338 16.57 31.40 37.49
N ASP A 339 15.86 31.87 36.46
CA ASP A 339 15.20 33.19 36.39
C ASP A 339 13.78 33.10 36.97
N HIS A 340 13.00 32.09 36.55
CA HIS A 340 11.64 31.80 37.03
C HIS A 340 11.42 30.32 37.33
N LEU A 341 10.53 30.03 38.29
CA LEU A 341 10.13 28.72 38.79
C LEU A 341 8.60 28.57 38.70
N PHE A 342 8.13 27.47 38.12
CA PHE A 342 6.73 27.06 38.16
C PHE A 342 6.64 25.70 38.90
N LEU A 343 5.94 25.66 40.03
CA LEU A 343 5.89 24.49 40.90
C LEU A 343 4.61 23.68 40.66
N GLY A 344 4.60 22.88 39.59
CA GLY A 344 3.51 21.93 39.33
C GLY A 344 3.43 20.83 40.38
N ASN A 345 2.19 20.45 40.71
CA ASN A 345 1.83 19.37 41.63
C ASN A 345 1.40 18.08 40.92
N GLN A 346 1.15 18.14 39.61
CA GLN A 346 0.89 16.99 38.73
C GLN A 346 2.12 16.70 37.87
N GLN A 347 2.25 15.46 37.42
CA GLN A 347 3.27 15.09 36.42
C GLN A 347 3.08 15.91 35.14
N LEU A 348 4.20 16.38 34.59
CA LEU A 348 4.27 17.12 33.32
C LEU A 348 4.32 16.11 32.17
N GLU A 349 3.58 16.40 31.09
CA GLU A 349 3.53 15.59 29.87
C GLU A 349 3.99 16.40 28.66
N SER A 350 3.54 17.66 28.55
CA SER A 350 3.96 18.58 27.49
C SER A 350 3.92 20.03 27.95
N LEU A 351 4.61 20.88 27.21
CA LEU A 351 4.91 22.27 27.54
C LEU A 351 5.05 23.06 26.24
N THR A 352 4.53 24.30 26.20
CA THR A 352 4.58 25.18 25.02
C THR A 352 4.71 26.64 25.43
N TRP A 353 5.60 27.38 24.76
CA TRP A 353 5.83 28.82 24.96
C TRP A 353 5.06 29.63 23.91
N GLU A 354 4.27 30.61 24.34
CA GLU A 354 3.64 31.56 23.44
C GLU A 354 4.69 32.41 22.69
N ARG A 355 4.47 32.67 21.38
CA ARG A 355 5.26 33.55 20.50
C ARG A 355 5.70 34.89 21.11
N SER A 356 4.90 35.42 22.04
CA SER A 356 5.16 36.68 22.75
C SER A 356 6.28 36.62 23.80
N GLY A 357 6.71 35.41 24.19
CA GLY A 357 7.58 35.14 25.34
C GLY A 357 6.91 35.27 26.72
N LYS A 358 5.70 35.85 26.81
CA LYS A 358 5.08 36.26 28.10
C LYS A 358 4.22 35.19 28.76
N THR A 359 3.86 34.14 28.03
CA THR A 359 2.92 33.10 28.46
C THR A 359 3.49 31.71 28.20
N VAL A 360 3.38 30.82 29.19
CA VAL A 360 3.78 29.41 29.11
C VAL A 360 2.55 28.56 29.42
N VAL A 361 2.38 27.43 28.73
CA VAL A 361 1.27 26.50 28.95
C VAL A 361 1.82 25.09 29.16
N SER A 362 1.40 24.42 30.23
CA SER A 362 1.80 23.06 30.59
C SER A 362 0.61 22.11 30.58
N SER A 363 0.79 20.86 30.16
CA SER A 363 -0.23 19.81 30.23
C SER A 363 0.22 18.62 31.08
N HIS A 364 -0.75 17.90 31.64
CA HIS A 364 -0.52 17.05 32.80
C HIS A 364 -1.20 15.68 32.73
N SER A 365 -0.71 14.76 33.57
CA SER A 365 -1.09 13.34 33.60
C SER A 365 -2.52 13.07 34.08
N ASP A 366 -3.14 14.05 34.75
CA ASP A 366 -4.54 14.04 35.19
C ASP A 366 -5.55 14.40 34.07
N GLY A 367 -5.05 14.86 32.93
CA GLY A 367 -5.84 15.35 31.80
C GLY A 367 -6.13 16.85 31.83
N GLY A 368 -5.44 17.59 32.70
CA GLY A 368 -5.52 19.05 32.75
C GLY A 368 -4.42 19.77 31.96
N TYR A 369 -4.61 21.07 31.78
CA TYR A 369 -3.57 22.02 31.41
C TYR A 369 -3.62 23.29 32.28
N MET A 370 -2.46 23.93 32.43
CA MET A 370 -2.28 25.16 33.21
C MET A 370 -1.63 26.24 32.34
N VAL A 371 -2.04 27.50 32.55
CA VAL A 371 -1.49 28.68 31.86
C VAL A 371 -0.76 29.56 32.88
N TRP A 372 0.46 29.96 32.57
CA TRP A 372 1.36 30.71 33.44
C TRP A 372 1.83 31.99 32.73
N SER A 373 2.02 33.09 33.46
CA SER A 373 2.53 34.34 32.86
C SER A 373 3.81 34.85 33.54
N LEU A 374 4.76 35.27 32.71
CA LEU A 374 6.07 35.78 33.06
C LEU A 374 6.08 37.30 33.32
N ASN A 375 4.93 37.97 33.19
CA ASN A 375 4.83 39.44 33.37
C ASN A 375 5.11 39.93 34.81
N SER A 376 5.21 39.03 35.80
CA SER A 376 5.43 39.39 37.22
C SER A 376 6.91 39.39 37.59
N SER A 377 7.60 40.49 37.27
CA SER A 377 9.05 40.67 37.49
C SER A 377 9.50 40.73 38.96
N SER A 378 8.58 40.61 39.92
CA SER A 378 8.84 40.69 41.37
C SER A 378 8.83 39.34 42.10
N GLN A 379 8.44 38.24 41.44
CA GLN A 379 8.35 36.92 42.07
C GLN A 379 9.08 35.85 41.24
N LYS A 380 10.10 35.22 41.84
CA LYS A 380 10.85 34.12 41.23
C LYS A 380 9.97 32.87 41.05
N THR A 381 9.07 32.61 42.01
CA THR A 381 8.11 31.49 41.94
C THR A 381 6.75 32.00 41.51
N LEU A 382 6.21 31.45 40.43
CA LEU A 382 4.97 31.87 39.81
C LEU A 382 3.81 30.91 40.14
N GLN A 383 2.58 31.42 40.03
CA GLN A 383 1.33 30.68 40.18
C GLN A 383 0.60 30.63 38.83
N PRO A 384 -0.23 29.61 38.56
CA PRO A 384 -0.97 29.53 37.31
C PRO A 384 -2.11 30.56 37.28
N LEU A 385 -2.28 31.24 36.15
CA LEU A 385 -3.44 32.10 35.86
C LEU A 385 -4.71 31.28 35.64
N LEU A 386 -4.56 30.09 35.07
CA LEU A 386 -5.63 29.14 34.78
C LEU A 386 -5.13 27.73 35.04
N SER A 387 -5.99 26.88 35.60
CA SER A 387 -5.82 25.43 35.68
C SER A 387 -7.17 24.81 35.34
N THR A 388 -7.24 23.96 34.32
CA THR A 388 -8.50 23.39 33.83
C THR A 388 -8.33 21.94 33.35
N ILE A 389 -9.38 21.13 33.46
CA ILE A 389 -9.47 19.77 32.92
C ILE A 389 -10.60 19.79 31.89
N PRO A 390 -10.31 19.86 30.57
CA PRO A 390 -11.31 20.15 29.54
C PRO A 390 -12.51 19.21 29.51
N TYR A 391 -12.30 17.93 29.85
CA TYR A 391 -13.33 16.88 29.90
C TYR A 391 -13.67 16.44 31.33
N GLY A 392 -13.38 17.29 32.32
CA GLY A 392 -13.79 17.09 33.71
C GLY A 392 -15.32 17.10 33.90
N PRO A 393 -15.82 16.75 35.09
CA PRO A 393 -15.08 16.48 36.33
C PRO A 393 -14.60 15.03 36.48
N PHE A 394 -14.82 14.17 35.50
CA PHE A 394 -14.41 12.76 35.59
C PHE A 394 -12.89 12.58 35.50
N PRO A 395 -12.31 11.54 36.13
CA PRO A 395 -10.88 11.24 36.00
C PRO A 395 -10.50 10.97 34.53
N CYS A 396 -9.61 11.79 33.99
CA CYS A 396 -9.22 11.75 32.59
C CYS A 396 -7.94 10.91 32.37
N LYS A 397 -7.56 10.74 31.11
CA LYS A 397 -6.20 10.39 30.69
C LYS A 397 -5.37 11.66 30.53
N ALA A 398 -4.05 11.50 30.58
CA ALA A 398 -3.07 12.56 30.33
C ALA A 398 -3.36 13.37 29.04
N ILE A 399 -2.95 14.63 29.03
CA ILE A 399 -2.82 15.41 27.80
C ILE A 399 -1.35 15.34 27.35
N ASN A 400 -1.06 14.44 26.41
CA ASN A 400 0.31 14.04 26.05
C ASN A 400 1.07 15.11 25.23
N LYS A 401 0.35 15.95 24.48
CA LYS A 401 0.91 17.07 23.72
C LYS A 401 -0.10 18.20 23.66
N ILE A 402 0.34 19.43 23.88
CA ILE A 402 -0.47 20.65 23.76
C ILE A 402 0.28 21.70 22.93
N LEU A 403 -0.44 22.34 22.00
CA LEU A 403 0.04 23.46 21.21
C LEU A 403 -0.85 24.68 21.51
N TRP A 404 -0.23 25.80 21.85
CA TRP A 404 -0.88 27.10 21.99
C TRP A 404 -0.48 27.97 20.79
N ARG A 405 -1.44 28.50 20.04
CA ARG A 405 -1.19 29.34 18.86
C ARG A 405 -2.01 30.62 18.91
N THR A 406 -1.34 31.74 18.70
CA THR A 406 -1.91 33.09 18.74
C THR A 406 -2.56 33.46 17.40
N CYS A 407 -3.60 34.30 17.46
CA CYS A 407 -4.36 34.75 16.29
C CYS A 407 -4.73 36.22 16.41
N GLU A 408 -4.74 36.95 15.28
CA GLU A 408 -5.16 38.36 15.20
C GLU A 408 -6.60 38.61 15.69
N SER A 409 -7.45 37.59 15.67
CA SER A 409 -8.81 37.61 16.23
C SER A 409 -8.85 37.75 17.77
N GLY A 410 -7.71 37.61 18.45
CA GLY A 410 -7.63 37.48 19.91
C GLY A 410 -8.10 36.13 20.46
N SER A 411 -8.54 35.21 19.60
CA SER A 411 -8.98 33.85 19.97
C SER A 411 -7.93 32.80 19.62
N HIS A 412 -7.07 32.49 20.59
CA HIS A 412 -6.04 31.46 20.48
C HIS A 412 -6.63 30.10 20.05
N PHE A 413 -5.88 29.36 19.23
CA PHE A 413 -6.09 27.92 19.08
C PHE A 413 -5.35 27.18 20.18
N ILE A 414 -6.06 26.27 20.86
CA ILE A 414 -5.53 25.35 21.86
C ILE A 414 -5.75 23.95 21.28
N ILE A 415 -4.69 23.30 20.82
CA ILE A 415 -4.76 22.00 20.14
C ILE A 415 -4.03 20.96 20.97
N PHE A 416 -4.70 19.88 21.37
CA PHE A 416 -4.13 18.93 22.32
C PHE A 416 -4.57 17.47 22.11
N SER A 417 -3.66 16.51 22.33
CA SER A 417 -3.97 15.07 22.27
C SER A 417 -4.25 14.47 23.64
N GLY A 418 -5.16 13.51 23.72
CA GLY A 418 -5.55 12.86 24.98
C GLY A 418 -6.62 13.63 25.74
N GLY A 419 -6.50 13.71 27.07
CA GLY A 419 -7.49 14.34 27.96
C GLY A 419 -8.79 13.55 28.14
N MET A 420 -8.97 12.41 27.47
CA MET A 420 -10.25 11.68 27.43
C MET A 420 -10.68 11.12 28.80
N PRO A 421 -11.99 11.18 29.17
CA PRO A 421 -12.55 10.54 30.36
C PRO A 421 -12.22 9.04 30.41
N ARG A 422 -11.46 8.63 31.43
CA ARG A 422 -10.74 7.34 31.46
C ARG A 422 -11.64 6.11 31.44
N ALA A 423 -12.87 6.24 31.96
CA ALA A 423 -13.83 5.14 32.07
C ALA A 423 -14.67 4.91 30.80
N SER A 424 -14.97 5.97 30.04
CA SER A 424 -15.90 5.92 28.91
C SER A 424 -15.22 5.96 27.55
N TYR A 425 -14.09 6.67 27.45
CA TYR A 425 -13.42 7.00 26.18
C TYR A 425 -11.90 6.78 26.26
N GLY A 426 -11.44 5.97 27.23
CA GLY A 426 -10.02 5.74 27.47
C GLY A 426 -9.31 4.97 26.35
N ASP A 427 -10.03 4.30 25.47
CA ASP A 427 -9.56 3.56 24.31
C ASP A 427 -9.49 4.42 23.02
N ARG A 428 -10.25 5.52 22.95
CA ARG A 428 -10.27 6.44 21.80
C ARG A 428 -8.89 7.07 21.53
N HIS A 429 -8.69 7.53 20.30
CA HIS A 429 -7.47 8.17 19.85
C HIS A 429 -7.82 9.54 19.30
N CYS A 430 -7.55 10.60 20.08
CA CYS A 430 -8.13 11.91 19.80
C CYS A 430 -7.12 13.06 19.78
N VAL A 431 -7.38 14.03 18.90
CA VAL A 431 -6.78 15.38 18.92
C VAL A 431 -7.91 16.40 19.01
N SER A 432 -7.87 17.24 20.01
CA SER A 432 -8.93 18.21 20.34
C SER A 432 -8.51 19.60 19.87
N ILE A 433 -9.38 20.31 19.16
CA ILE A 433 -9.19 21.69 18.73
C ILE A 433 -10.18 22.56 19.49
N LEU A 434 -9.67 23.50 20.29
CA LEU A 434 -10.44 24.52 20.99
C LEU A 434 -10.08 25.91 20.47
N GLN A 435 -11.07 26.68 20.03
CA GLN A 435 -10.91 28.10 19.70
C GLN A 435 -12.12 28.89 20.21
N GLY A 436 -11.89 29.83 21.14
CA GLY A 436 -12.95 30.60 21.78
C GLY A 436 -13.91 29.71 22.58
N GLN A 437 -15.12 29.48 22.05
CA GLN A 437 -16.11 28.54 22.60
C GLN A 437 -16.28 27.26 21.76
N THR A 438 -15.67 27.19 20.58
CA THR A 438 -15.78 26.04 19.67
C THR A 438 -14.77 24.97 20.07
N LEU A 439 -15.25 23.82 20.55
CA LEU A 439 -14.45 22.62 20.79
C LEU A 439 -14.87 21.53 19.81
N VAL A 440 -13.90 20.92 19.11
CA VAL A 440 -14.10 19.72 18.29
C VAL A 440 -13.07 18.67 18.70
N THR A 441 -13.54 17.46 18.98
CA THR A 441 -12.70 16.32 19.38
C THR A 441 -12.53 15.41 18.16
N LEU A 442 -11.43 15.55 17.41
CA LEU A 442 -11.14 14.68 16.27
C LEU A 442 -10.88 13.26 16.80
N ASP A 443 -11.60 12.28 16.28
CA ASP A 443 -11.46 10.87 16.68
C ASP A 443 -10.93 10.03 15.52
N PHE A 444 -9.91 9.23 15.79
CA PHE A 444 -9.16 8.46 14.81
C PHE A 444 -9.26 6.96 15.11
N THR A 445 -9.30 6.13 14.07
CA THR A 445 -9.37 4.66 14.18
C THR A 445 -8.03 4.00 14.51
N SER A 446 -6.94 4.76 14.51
CA SER A 446 -5.58 4.31 14.83
C SER A 446 -4.83 5.34 15.69
N ARG A 447 -3.73 4.95 16.32
CA ARG A 447 -3.07 5.76 17.37
C ARG A 447 -2.46 7.02 16.77
N VAL A 448 -2.70 8.18 17.38
CA VAL A 448 -1.95 9.41 17.09
C VAL A 448 -0.47 9.18 17.40
N ILE A 449 0.39 9.45 16.42
CA ILE A 449 1.85 9.40 16.56
C ILE A 449 2.37 10.80 16.88
N ASP A 450 2.10 11.78 16.00
CA ASP A 450 2.38 13.20 16.27
C ASP A 450 1.43 14.14 15.51
N PHE A 451 1.40 15.42 15.89
CA PHE A 451 0.72 16.48 15.15
C PHE A 451 1.45 17.83 15.26
N PHE A 452 1.28 18.66 14.22
CA PHE A 452 1.83 20.02 14.16
C PHE A 452 0.94 20.97 13.34
N THR A 453 1.09 22.27 13.58
CA THR A 453 0.43 23.33 12.80
C THR A 453 1.33 23.83 11.67
N VAL A 454 0.74 24.08 10.50
CA VAL A 454 1.39 24.80 9.39
C VAL A 454 0.93 26.25 9.43
N HIS A 455 1.84 27.19 9.18
CA HIS A 455 1.60 28.64 9.28
C HIS A 455 1.64 29.30 7.89
N SER A 456 1.34 30.59 7.78
CA SER A 456 1.67 31.35 6.56
C SER A 456 3.18 31.60 6.49
N THR A 457 3.76 31.63 5.29
CA THR A 457 5.16 32.05 5.10
C THR A 457 5.37 33.52 5.51
N GLU A 458 4.33 34.35 5.41
CA GLU A 458 4.35 35.76 5.84
C GLU A 458 4.26 35.91 7.37
N ALA A 459 3.72 34.90 8.08
CA ALA A 459 3.63 34.92 9.55
C ALA A 459 5.01 34.79 10.24
N ALA A 460 6.07 34.49 9.48
CA ALA A 460 7.45 34.51 9.95
C ALA A 460 7.86 35.86 10.57
N GLU A 461 7.34 36.97 10.06
CA GLU A 461 7.56 38.33 10.58
C GLU A 461 6.36 38.86 11.40
N GLY A 462 5.30 38.07 11.57
CA GLY A 462 4.06 38.45 12.22
C GLY A 462 4.08 38.37 13.75
N GLU A 463 3.31 39.23 14.41
CA GLU A 463 3.07 39.21 15.87
C GLU A 463 2.24 37.99 16.32
N PHE A 464 1.50 37.35 15.40
CA PHE A 464 0.59 36.24 15.65
C PHE A 464 0.96 35.00 14.82
N ASP A 465 0.65 33.80 15.33
CA ASP A 465 0.98 32.54 14.68
C ASP A 465 0.06 32.21 13.49
N ASN A 466 -1.23 32.56 13.56
CA ASN A 466 -2.23 32.43 12.49
C ASN A 466 -2.13 31.08 11.69
N PRO A 467 -2.33 29.91 12.33
CA PRO A 467 -2.12 28.62 11.68
C PRO A 467 -3.10 28.37 10.52
N ARG A 468 -2.59 27.95 9.35
CA ARG A 468 -3.40 27.63 8.16
C ARG A 468 -4.02 26.23 8.22
N ALA A 469 -3.29 25.26 8.77
CA ALA A 469 -3.70 23.86 8.82
C ALA A 469 -3.12 23.13 10.03
N LEU A 470 -3.80 22.06 10.46
CA LEU A 470 -3.32 21.05 11.40
C LEU A 470 -2.98 19.77 10.62
N VAL A 471 -1.76 19.28 10.76
CA VAL A 471 -1.32 17.99 10.21
C VAL A 471 -1.25 17.00 11.37
N VAL A 472 -1.95 15.86 11.26
CA VAL A 472 -1.97 14.77 12.23
C VAL A 472 -1.48 13.49 11.55
N LEU A 473 -0.37 12.95 12.04
CA LEU A 473 0.12 11.62 11.69
C LEU A 473 -0.49 10.61 12.67
N VAL A 474 -1.27 9.68 12.16
CA VAL A 474 -1.73 8.51 12.93
C VAL A 474 -1.09 7.23 12.38
N GLU A 475 -1.12 6.16 13.17
CA GLU A 475 -0.43 4.89 12.92
C GLU A 475 -0.69 4.29 11.54
N GLU A 476 -1.87 4.56 10.96
CA GLU A 476 -2.35 3.95 9.71
C GLU A 476 -2.72 4.98 8.60
N GLU A 477 -2.73 6.29 8.87
CA GLU A 477 -3.00 7.33 7.85
C GLU A 477 -2.44 8.73 8.21
N LEU A 478 -2.31 9.60 7.19
CA LEU A 478 -2.00 11.02 7.35
C LEU A 478 -3.28 11.85 7.16
N VAL A 479 -3.68 12.62 8.17
CA VAL A 479 -4.87 13.47 8.11
C VAL A 479 -4.47 14.94 8.23
N VAL A 480 -4.92 15.76 7.29
CA VAL A 480 -4.73 17.21 7.31
C VAL A 480 -6.07 17.91 7.44
N VAL A 481 -6.16 18.88 8.33
CA VAL A 481 -7.36 19.66 8.65
C VAL A 481 -7.09 21.13 8.36
N ASP A 482 -7.99 21.74 7.58
CA ASP A 482 -8.05 23.17 7.33
C ASP A 482 -8.50 23.91 8.60
N LEU A 483 -7.74 24.91 9.05
CA LEU A 483 -8.08 25.71 10.24
C LEU A 483 -8.70 27.08 9.89
N GLN A 484 -8.68 27.46 8.62
CA GLN A 484 -9.20 28.74 8.12
C GLN A 484 -10.68 28.62 7.70
N THR A 485 -11.07 27.50 7.11
CA THR A 485 -12.46 27.25 6.72
C THR A 485 -13.32 26.88 7.95
N PRO A 486 -14.46 27.57 8.18
CA PRO A 486 -15.36 27.26 9.28
C PRO A 486 -15.84 25.80 9.28
N GLY A 487 -15.89 25.18 10.47
CA GLY A 487 -16.17 23.76 10.62
C GLY A 487 -14.97 22.84 10.42
N TRP A 488 -13.79 23.40 10.09
CA TRP A 488 -12.51 22.71 10.00
C TRP A 488 -12.53 21.42 9.16
N PRO A 489 -12.83 21.49 7.84
CA PRO A 489 -12.86 20.33 6.95
C PRO A 489 -11.46 19.72 6.73
N THR A 490 -11.39 18.48 6.25
CA THR A 490 -10.12 17.83 5.91
C THR A 490 -9.63 18.21 4.50
N ILE A 491 -8.31 18.34 4.33
CA ILE A 491 -7.67 18.62 3.04
C ILE A 491 -7.30 17.28 2.37
N PRO A 492 -7.61 17.05 1.08
CA PRO A 492 -7.25 15.81 0.39
C PRO A 492 -5.72 15.68 0.24
N ALA A 493 -5.16 14.53 0.62
CA ALA A 493 -3.73 14.26 0.46
C ALA A 493 -3.40 13.86 -1.00
N PRO A 494 -2.42 14.52 -1.66
CA PRO A 494 -2.02 14.22 -3.05
C PRO A 494 -1.07 13.01 -3.16
N TYR A 495 -0.49 12.59 -2.03
CA TYR A 495 0.38 11.43 -1.82
C TYR A 495 0.13 10.88 -0.39
N LEU A 496 0.77 9.78 0.01
CA LEU A 496 0.58 9.12 1.33
C LEU A 496 -0.89 8.80 1.68
N ALA A 497 -1.73 8.59 0.66
CA ALA A 497 -3.10 8.16 0.86
C ALA A 497 -3.15 6.68 1.34
N PRO A 498 -3.93 6.33 2.37
CA PRO A 498 -3.91 4.99 2.96
C PRO A 498 -4.55 3.97 2.02
N LEU A 499 -3.71 3.27 1.25
CA LEU A 499 -4.14 2.24 0.29
C LEU A 499 -4.87 1.08 0.98
N HIS A 500 -4.47 0.77 2.21
CA HIS A 500 -5.04 -0.27 3.08
C HIS A 500 -6.24 0.20 3.91
N SER A 501 -6.80 1.39 3.65
CA SER A 501 -8.00 1.90 4.34
C SER A 501 -9.20 0.95 4.31
N SER A 502 -9.21 0.01 3.36
CA SER A 502 -9.68 -1.37 3.60
C SER A 502 -8.69 -2.33 2.94
N ALA A 503 -8.57 -3.56 3.43
CA ALA A 503 -7.56 -4.52 2.99
C ALA A 503 -7.65 -4.80 1.47
N ILE A 504 -6.52 -4.66 0.76
CA ILE A 504 -6.46 -4.85 -0.70
C ILE A 504 -6.59 -6.35 -1.04
N THR A 505 -7.61 -6.69 -1.82
CA THR A 505 -7.92 -8.05 -2.27
C THR A 505 -7.54 -8.30 -3.74
N CYS A 506 -7.49 -7.26 -4.59
CA CYS A 506 -6.93 -7.35 -5.94
C CYS A 506 -6.43 -6.01 -6.51
N SER A 507 -5.63 -6.08 -7.57
CA SER A 507 -5.11 -4.93 -8.33
C SER A 507 -5.32 -5.13 -9.85
N TYR A 508 -5.52 -4.03 -10.58
CA TYR A 508 -5.65 -4.02 -12.05
C TYR A 508 -5.11 -2.70 -12.62
N HIS A 509 -4.20 -2.77 -13.59
CA HIS A 509 -3.54 -1.58 -14.17
C HIS A 509 -4.00 -1.32 -15.62
N ILE A 510 -4.15 -0.04 -15.99
CA ILE A 510 -4.64 0.39 -17.31
C ILE A 510 -3.69 1.45 -17.89
N SER A 511 -2.88 1.06 -18.88
CA SER A 511 -2.01 1.97 -19.64
C SER A 511 -2.77 2.75 -20.73
N ASN A 512 -2.32 3.97 -21.00
CA ASN A 512 -2.82 4.86 -22.06
C ASN A 512 -4.33 5.11 -21.94
N VAL A 513 -4.73 5.77 -20.86
CA VAL A 513 -6.12 6.19 -20.60
C VAL A 513 -6.51 7.37 -21.51
N PRO A 514 -7.62 7.29 -22.27
CA PRO A 514 -8.12 8.40 -23.08
C PRO A 514 -8.50 9.60 -22.21
N LEU A 515 -8.16 10.81 -22.66
CA LEU A 515 -8.36 12.05 -21.90
C LEU A 515 -9.83 12.24 -21.45
N LYS A 516 -10.80 12.01 -22.33
CA LYS A 516 -12.23 12.06 -21.99
C LYS A 516 -12.67 11.09 -20.88
N LEU A 517 -11.97 9.96 -20.68
CA LEU A 517 -12.24 9.10 -19.53
C LEU A 517 -11.57 9.63 -18.27
N TRP A 518 -10.33 10.11 -18.40
CA TRP A 518 -9.55 10.72 -17.31
C TRP A 518 -10.29 11.87 -16.64
N GLU A 519 -10.73 12.85 -17.44
CA GLU A 519 -11.45 14.06 -16.99
C GLU A 519 -12.77 13.70 -16.30
N ARG A 520 -13.53 12.74 -16.84
CA ARG A 520 -14.79 12.28 -16.23
C ARG A 520 -14.56 11.62 -14.88
N ILE A 521 -13.53 10.78 -14.73
CA ILE A 521 -13.20 10.12 -13.47
C ILE A 521 -12.80 11.13 -12.39
N ILE A 522 -12.02 12.16 -12.74
CA ILE A 522 -11.69 13.27 -11.83
C ILE A 522 -12.96 14.02 -11.43
N SER A 523 -13.77 14.44 -12.42
CA SER A 523 -14.97 15.24 -12.18
C SER A 523 -16.01 14.53 -11.30
N VAL A 524 -16.26 13.24 -11.49
CA VAL A 524 -17.17 12.49 -10.60
C VAL A 524 -16.54 12.22 -9.23
N GLY A 525 -15.21 12.10 -9.15
CA GLY A 525 -14.44 11.94 -7.92
C GLY A 525 -14.54 13.14 -6.98
N GLU A 526 -14.31 14.34 -7.53
CA GLU A 526 -14.45 15.63 -6.83
C GLU A 526 -15.88 15.81 -6.31
N GLN A 527 -16.89 15.39 -7.08
CA GLN A 527 -18.30 15.42 -6.67
C GLN A 527 -18.68 14.43 -5.55
N GLN A 528 -17.84 13.43 -5.23
CA GLN A 528 -18.19 12.45 -4.18
C GLN A 528 -18.08 13.02 -2.76
N ASN A 529 -17.16 13.97 -2.55
CA ASN A 529 -16.75 14.39 -1.20
C ASN A 529 -16.87 15.93 -1.00
N PRO A 530 -18.07 16.51 -1.07
CA PRO A 530 -18.30 17.96 -0.93
C PRO A 530 -18.05 18.52 0.50
N GLN A 531 -17.52 17.71 1.41
CA GLN A 531 -17.14 18.07 2.78
C GLN A 531 -15.61 18.23 2.95
N LEU A 532 -14.82 18.00 1.89
CA LEU A 532 -13.39 18.26 1.88
C LEU A 532 -13.11 19.74 1.59
N SER A 533 -12.00 20.26 2.11
CA SER A 533 -11.57 21.62 1.78
C SER A 533 -11.09 21.72 0.33
N SER A 534 -11.37 22.86 -0.30
CA SER A 534 -10.75 23.30 -1.55
C SER A 534 -9.42 24.03 -1.35
N ALA A 535 -8.92 24.13 -0.12
CA ALA A 535 -7.61 24.71 0.19
C ALA A 535 -6.47 23.94 -0.48
N ASN A 536 -5.46 24.67 -0.95
CA ASN A 536 -4.25 24.07 -1.50
C ASN A 536 -3.53 23.21 -0.44
N TRP A 537 -2.93 22.10 -0.88
CA TRP A 537 -2.20 21.19 -0.02
C TRP A 537 -1.05 21.91 0.72
N PRO A 538 -1.02 21.91 2.07
CA PRO A 538 -0.14 22.80 2.84
C PRO A 538 1.27 22.25 3.07
N ILE A 539 1.69 21.21 2.34
CA ILE A 539 3.09 20.73 2.32
C ILE A 539 3.58 20.88 0.89
N ASP A 540 4.11 22.07 0.60
CA ASP A 540 4.28 22.65 -0.74
C ASP A 540 5.76 22.98 -1.05
N GLY A 541 6.70 22.36 -0.33
CA GLY A 541 8.13 22.66 -0.43
C GLY A 541 8.88 22.02 -1.60
N GLY A 542 9.91 22.71 -2.09
CA GLY A 542 10.74 22.24 -3.20
C GLY A 542 10.06 22.35 -4.57
N LYS A 543 10.76 21.88 -5.61
CA LYS A 543 10.34 21.94 -7.02
C LYS A 543 10.50 20.55 -7.64
N ASN A 544 9.44 20.04 -8.25
CA ASN A 544 9.48 18.81 -9.04
C ASN A 544 10.20 19.11 -10.37
N LEU A 545 11.18 18.28 -10.73
CA LEU A 545 11.96 18.36 -11.98
C LEU A 545 11.68 17.18 -12.93
N ALA A 546 10.89 16.18 -12.50
CA ALA A 546 10.48 15.09 -13.36
C ALA A 546 9.58 15.60 -14.49
N GLN A 547 9.76 15.06 -15.69
CA GLN A 547 8.92 15.42 -16.84
C GLN A 547 7.46 14.99 -16.61
N GLU A 548 6.50 15.77 -17.12
CA GLU A 548 5.08 15.41 -17.02
C GLU A 548 4.80 14.05 -17.68
N PRO A 549 3.96 13.18 -17.08
CA PRO A 549 3.67 11.86 -17.63
C PRO A 549 3.03 11.92 -19.03
N THR A 550 3.81 11.56 -20.06
CA THR A 550 3.36 11.46 -21.45
C THR A 550 2.23 10.43 -21.64
N GLN A 551 2.06 9.51 -20.69
CA GLN A 551 1.01 8.48 -20.68
C GLN A 551 0.24 8.50 -19.36
N ARG A 552 -1.07 8.74 -19.44
CA ARG A 552 -1.99 8.57 -18.30
C ARG A 552 -2.20 7.09 -18.00
N GLY A 553 -2.05 6.71 -16.74
CA GLY A 553 -2.26 5.35 -16.24
C GLY A 553 -3.17 5.32 -15.02
N PHE A 554 -4.14 4.40 -15.01
CA PHE A 554 -4.87 4.07 -13.77
C PHE A 554 -4.27 2.81 -13.13
N LEU A 555 -4.02 2.87 -11.83
CA LEU A 555 -4.02 1.68 -10.99
C LEU A 555 -5.39 1.60 -10.29
N LEU A 556 -6.04 0.46 -10.36
CA LEU A 556 -7.29 0.17 -9.64
C LEU A 556 -7.00 -0.85 -8.55
N THR A 557 -7.45 -0.58 -7.33
CA THR A 557 -7.40 -1.55 -6.21
C THR A 557 -8.81 -1.92 -5.79
N GLY A 558 -9.07 -3.22 -5.66
CA GLY A 558 -10.29 -3.76 -5.08
C GLY A 558 -10.01 -4.23 -3.64
N HIS A 559 -10.98 -4.05 -2.74
CA HIS A 559 -10.79 -4.22 -1.30
C HIS A 559 -11.84 -5.13 -0.65
N GLU A 560 -11.60 -5.53 0.61
CA GLU A 560 -12.46 -6.44 1.38
C GLU A 560 -13.86 -5.85 1.72
N ASP A 561 -13.95 -4.53 1.90
CA ASP A 561 -15.20 -3.76 2.10
C ASP A 561 -16.12 -3.69 0.86
N GLY A 562 -15.71 -4.24 -0.29
CA GLY A 562 -16.44 -4.13 -1.55
C GLY A 562 -16.26 -2.78 -2.27
N THR A 563 -15.21 -2.02 -1.96
CA THR A 563 -14.84 -0.82 -2.72
C THR A 563 -13.85 -1.12 -3.84
N VAL A 564 -13.84 -0.23 -4.84
CA VAL A 564 -12.78 -0.12 -5.85
C VAL A 564 -12.28 1.32 -5.84
N ARG A 565 -11.02 1.53 -5.46
CA ARG A 565 -10.34 2.83 -5.46
C ARG A 565 -9.55 3.00 -6.77
N PHE A 566 -9.66 4.18 -7.37
CA PHE A 566 -8.98 4.59 -8.61
C PHE A 566 -7.81 5.52 -8.27
N TRP A 567 -6.62 5.20 -8.75
CA TRP A 567 -5.39 5.93 -8.48
C TRP A 567 -4.73 6.41 -9.78
N ASP A 568 -4.18 7.62 -9.76
CA ASP A 568 -3.25 8.11 -10.79
C ASP A 568 -1.91 7.40 -10.62
N ALA A 569 -1.59 6.50 -11.56
CA ALA A 569 -0.32 5.78 -11.60
C ALA A 569 0.62 6.32 -12.68
N SER A 570 0.35 7.51 -13.22
CA SER A 570 1.07 8.09 -14.36
C SER A 570 2.45 8.62 -13.95
N GLY A 571 2.52 9.31 -12.80
CA GLY A 571 3.74 9.94 -12.28
C GLY A 571 4.29 9.29 -11.01
N VAL A 572 5.12 10.04 -10.28
CA VAL A 572 5.72 9.61 -9.00
C VAL A 572 4.65 9.41 -7.93
N SER A 573 3.89 10.47 -7.61
CA SER A 573 2.87 10.44 -6.55
C SER A 573 1.60 9.67 -6.97
N LEU A 574 1.28 8.60 -6.24
CA LEU A 574 0.09 7.77 -6.45
C LEU A 574 -1.18 8.45 -5.89
N LYS A 575 -1.77 9.39 -6.65
CA LYS A 575 -2.87 10.25 -6.19
C LYS A 575 -4.24 9.52 -6.23
N PRO A 576 -5.09 9.60 -5.18
CA PRO A 576 -6.48 9.15 -5.25
C PRO A 576 -7.33 9.99 -6.20
N LEU A 577 -8.17 9.34 -7.02
CA LEU A 577 -9.06 10.00 -7.99
C LEU A 577 -10.55 9.77 -7.71
N TYR A 578 -10.98 8.53 -7.49
CA TYR A 578 -12.40 8.16 -7.34
C TYR A 578 -12.57 6.87 -6.52
N LYS A 579 -13.67 6.75 -5.76
CA LYS A 579 -14.02 5.56 -4.97
C LYS A 579 -15.40 5.04 -5.36
N LEU A 580 -15.45 3.87 -6.01
CA LEU A 580 -16.66 3.06 -6.08
C LEU A 580 -16.83 2.29 -4.77
N GLY A 581 -18.07 2.15 -4.29
CA GLY A 581 -18.45 1.16 -3.29
C GLY A 581 -19.61 0.31 -3.82
N THR A 582 -19.58 -1.01 -3.63
CA THR A 582 -20.66 -1.92 -4.04
C THR A 582 -21.60 -2.33 -2.90
N ALA A 583 -21.27 -2.01 -1.64
CA ALA A 583 -22.04 -2.46 -0.47
C ALA A 583 -23.51 -2.01 -0.50
N ASN A 584 -23.79 -0.78 -0.96
CA ASN A 584 -25.14 -0.22 -1.04
C ASN A 584 -26.12 -0.99 -1.96
N ILE A 585 -25.61 -1.88 -2.82
CA ILE A 585 -26.38 -2.76 -3.70
C ILE A 585 -27.04 -3.91 -2.91
N PHE A 586 -26.47 -4.28 -1.77
CA PHE A 586 -26.82 -5.48 -1.02
C PHE A 586 -27.41 -5.15 0.35
N GLN A 587 -28.24 -6.06 0.86
CA GLN A 587 -28.70 -6.06 2.23
C GLN A 587 -27.57 -6.65 3.09
N THR A 588 -26.95 -5.82 3.92
CA THR A 588 -25.89 -6.21 4.86
C THR A 588 -26.43 -6.21 6.29
N ASP A 589 -25.89 -7.06 7.15
CA ASP A 589 -26.34 -7.16 8.55
C ASP A 589 -26.06 -5.86 9.35
N CYS A 590 -25.25 -4.95 8.81
CA CYS A 590 -24.88 -3.65 9.36
C CYS A 590 -26.03 -2.63 9.39
N GLU A 591 -27.05 -2.75 8.50
CA GLU A 591 -28.07 -1.70 8.28
C GLU A 591 -29.01 -1.45 9.49
N HIS A 592 -28.86 -2.20 10.58
CA HIS A 592 -29.57 -1.93 11.84
C HIS A 592 -28.92 -0.83 12.71
N ASN A 593 -27.66 -0.44 12.49
CA ASN A 593 -26.94 0.51 13.35
C ASN A 593 -27.04 2.00 12.95
N ASP A 594 -27.41 2.33 11.71
CA ASP A 594 -27.54 3.73 11.24
C ASP A 594 -28.66 4.53 11.93
N SER A 595 -29.44 3.87 12.79
CA SER A 595 -30.44 4.46 13.69
C SER A 595 -29.84 5.39 14.76
N LEU A 596 -28.51 5.45 14.91
CA LEU A 596 -27.82 6.27 15.91
C LEU A 596 -27.50 7.71 15.46
N ASN A 597 -28.17 8.23 14.44
CA ASN A 597 -28.19 9.67 14.12
C ASN A 597 -29.04 10.51 15.11
N GLN A 598 -28.97 10.18 16.41
CA GLN A 598 -29.45 11.04 17.49
C GLN A 598 -28.35 12.05 17.85
N ALA A 599 -28.29 13.14 17.08
CA ALA A 599 -27.39 14.26 17.33
C ALA A 599 -27.84 15.15 18.53
N GLU A 600 -28.15 14.53 19.66
CA GLU A 600 -28.44 15.19 20.93
C GLU A 600 -27.19 15.18 21.83
N GLU A 601 -26.43 16.29 21.81
CA GLU A 601 -25.40 16.67 22.79
C GLU A 601 -24.44 15.56 23.29
N GLU A 602 -23.84 14.75 22.40
CA GLU A 602 -22.72 13.88 22.81
C GLU A 602 -21.52 14.74 23.27
N TRP A 603 -21.12 14.54 24.52
CA TRP A 603 -19.95 15.17 25.13
C TRP A 603 -18.96 14.09 25.63
N PRO A 604 -17.67 14.09 25.22
CA PRO A 604 -16.99 15.03 24.31
C PRO A 604 -17.62 15.18 22.91
N PRO A 605 -17.47 16.36 22.26
CA PRO A 605 -18.00 16.59 20.92
C PRO A 605 -17.12 15.89 19.88
N PHE A 606 -17.36 14.59 19.67
CA PHE A 606 -16.57 13.75 18.78
C PHE A 606 -16.86 14.00 17.31
N ARG A 607 -15.82 13.93 16.49
CA ARG A 607 -15.90 13.90 15.03
C ARG A 607 -14.93 12.86 14.49
N LYS A 608 -15.43 11.71 14.03
CA LYS A 608 -14.61 10.70 13.34
C LYS A 608 -13.98 11.34 12.11
N VAL A 609 -12.67 11.22 11.97
CA VAL A 609 -11.87 11.70 10.84
C VAL A 609 -10.89 10.64 10.37
N GLY A 610 -10.29 10.86 9.20
CA GLY A 610 -9.58 9.80 8.48
C GLY A 610 -10.55 8.89 7.71
N CYS A 611 -10.00 7.82 7.15
CA CYS A 611 -10.71 6.86 6.31
C CYS A 611 -10.20 5.41 6.48
N PHE A 612 -9.20 5.16 7.32
CA PHE A 612 -8.77 3.81 7.67
C PHE A 612 -9.83 3.10 8.52
N ASP A 613 -10.24 1.90 8.09
CA ASP A 613 -11.12 1.04 8.88
C ASP A 613 -10.42 -0.27 9.28
N PRO A 614 -10.18 -0.52 10.59
CA PRO A 614 -9.64 -1.79 11.06
C PRO A 614 -10.67 -2.94 11.07
N TYR A 615 -11.93 -2.68 10.73
CA TYR A 615 -13.01 -3.66 10.71
C TYR A 615 -13.34 -4.14 9.29
N SER A 616 -13.76 -5.40 9.18
CA SER A 616 -14.28 -6.01 7.96
C SER A 616 -15.71 -6.48 8.24
N ASP A 617 -16.69 -5.65 7.90
CA ASP A 617 -18.12 -5.90 8.10
C ASP A 617 -18.57 -7.24 7.50
N ASP A 618 -18.35 -7.45 6.20
CA ASP A 618 -18.76 -8.68 5.51
C ASP A 618 -17.77 -9.07 4.40
N PRO A 619 -16.92 -10.10 4.61
CA PRO A 619 -15.93 -10.52 3.61
C PRO A 619 -16.54 -11.13 2.33
N ARG A 620 -17.88 -11.34 2.28
CA ARG A 620 -18.59 -11.64 1.02
C ARG A 620 -18.49 -10.50 0.02
N LEU A 621 -18.43 -9.24 0.49
CA LEU A 621 -18.33 -8.05 -0.36
C LEU A 621 -17.03 -7.99 -1.16
N GLY A 622 -15.93 -8.48 -0.56
CA GLY A 622 -14.56 -8.28 -1.04
C GLY A 622 -14.32 -8.51 -2.53
N ILE A 623 -13.64 -7.56 -3.17
CA ILE A 623 -13.46 -7.53 -4.63
C ILE A 623 -12.34 -8.48 -5.07
N GLN A 624 -12.68 -9.53 -5.80
CA GLN A 624 -11.73 -10.55 -6.27
C GLN A 624 -11.13 -10.21 -7.63
N LYS A 625 -11.89 -9.60 -8.54
CA LYS A 625 -11.45 -9.23 -9.91
C LYS A 625 -12.11 -7.95 -10.39
N ILE A 626 -11.37 -7.20 -11.21
CA ILE A 626 -11.80 -5.97 -11.89
C ILE A 626 -11.43 -6.09 -13.38
N ALA A 627 -12.27 -5.57 -14.28
CA ALA A 627 -11.92 -5.32 -15.68
C ALA A 627 -12.65 -4.07 -16.18
N LEU A 628 -11.95 -3.11 -16.80
CA LEU A 628 -12.51 -1.84 -17.27
C LEU A 628 -12.13 -1.58 -18.73
N CYS A 629 -13.12 -1.45 -19.61
CA CYS A 629 -12.90 -0.95 -20.96
C CYS A 629 -12.71 0.57 -20.94
N LYS A 630 -11.46 1.01 -21.10
CA LYS A 630 -11.06 2.42 -21.18
C LYS A 630 -11.68 3.22 -22.33
N TYR A 631 -12.33 2.57 -23.30
CA TYR A 631 -12.94 3.22 -24.47
C TYR A 631 -14.45 3.42 -24.37
N THR A 632 -15.16 2.51 -23.71
CA THR A 632 -16.62 2.61 -23.49
C THR A 632 -16.99 3.01 -22.06
N ALA A 633 -16.01 3.14 -21.16
CA ALA A 633 -16.23 3.40 -19.74
C ALA A 633 -17.19 2.39 -19.07
N ARG A 634 -17.10 1.12 -19.51
CA ARG A 634 -17.81 -0.02 -18.91
C ARG A 634 -16.86 -0.82 -18.04
N MET A 635 -17.28 -1.13 -16.82
CA MET A 635 -16.52 -1.89 -15.84
C MET A 635 -17.26 -3.16 -15.44
N VAL A 636 -16.50 -4.20 -15.14
CA VAL A 636 -16.96 -5.40 -14.46
C VAL A 636 -16.20 -5.51 -13.14
N VAL A 637 -16.94 -5.73 -12.06
CA VAL A 637 -16.43 -5.92 -10.70
C VAL A 637 -16.98 -7.24 -10.17
N ALA A 638 -16.11 -8.14 -9.70
CA ALA A 638 -16.50 -9.48 -9.26
C ALA A 638 -15.93 -9.82 -7.87
N GLY A 639 -16.74 -10.43 -7.00
CA GLY A 639 -16.45 -10.54 -5.56
C GLY A 639 -16.39 -11.96 -4.97
N THR A 640 -16.30 -12.02 -3.64
CA THR A 640 -16.04 -13.25 -2.86
C THR A 640 -17.23 -14.22 -2.82
N ALA A 641 -18.47 -13.75 -2.92
CA ALA A 641 -19.70 -14.57 -2.86
C ALA A 641 -20.32 -14.84 -4.25
N GLY A 642 -19.50 -14.85 -5.31
CA GLY A 642 -19.95 -15.16 -6.67
C GLY A 642 -20.75 -14.06 -7.36
N GLN A 643 -20.84 -12.86 -6.77
CA GLN A 643 -21.45 -11.69 -7.39
C GLN A 643 -20.54 -11.11 -8.49
N VAL A 644 -21.11 -10.82 -9.66
CA VAL A 644 -20.47 -10.15 -10.80
C VAL A 644 -21.34 -8.98 -11.23
N LEU A 645 -20.85 -7.75 -11.03
CA LEU A 645 -21.55 -6.51 -11.36
C LEU A 645 -21.04 -5.96 -12.69
N VAL A 646 -21.95 -5.60 -13.59
CA VAL A 646 -21.66 -4.85 -14.81
C VAL A 646 -22.11 -3.41 -14.61
N MET A 647 -21.21 -2.47 -14.87
CA MET A 647 -21.35 -1.05 -14.55
C MET A 647 -20.97 -0.16 -15.73
N GLU A 648 -21.59 1.01 -15.82
CA GLU A 648 -21.28 2.05 -16.81
C GLU A 648 -21.07 3.40 -16.10
N LEU A 649 -20.11 4.19 -16.59
CA LEU A 649 -19.79 5.51 -16.02
C LEU A 649 -20.84 6.55 -16.44
N SER A 650 -21.61 7.06 -15.48
CA SER A 650 -22.53 8.20 -15.63
C SER A 650 -21.96 9.46 -14.99
N ASP A 651 -22.23 10.61 -15.60
CA ASP A 651 -21.87 11.92 -15.05
C ASP A 651 -23.01 12.52 -14.18
N GLU A 652 -24.18 11.87 -14.16
CA GLU A 652 -25.39 12.32 -13.47
C GLU A 652 -25.85 11.30 -12.40
N LYS A 653 -26.57 11.79 -11.38
CA LYS A 653 -27.28 10.95 -10.40
C LYS A 653 -28.42 10.18 -11.08
N SER A 654 -28.66 8.96 -10.66
CA SER A 654 -29.73 8.10 -11.19
C SER A 654 -30.46 7.34 -10.10
N GLU A 655 -31.71 6.96 -10.37
CA GLU A 655 -32.51 6.06 -9.54
C GLU A 655 -33.06 4.94 -10.42
N HIS A 656 -32.57 3.71 -10.24
CA HIS A 656 -33.02 2.55 -11.02
C HIS A 656 -32.87 1.24 -10.26
N ALA A 657 -33.59 0.22 -10.72
CA ALA A 657 -33.44 -1.16 -10.23
C ALA A 657 -32.33 -1.87 -11.02
N ILE A 658 -31.49 -2.65 -10.33
CA ILE A 658 -30.45 -3.46 -10.97
C ILE A 658 -31.07 -4.73 -11.54
N SER A 659 -30.71 -5.08 -12.78
CA SER A 659 -31.17 -6.33 -13.40
C SER A 659 -30.41 -7.52 -12.82
N VAL A 660 -31.06 -8.31 -11.96
CA VAL A 660 -30.47 -9.51 -11.37
C VAL A 660 -30.67 -10.71 -12.30
N ALA A 661 -29.59 -11.42 -12.60
CA ALA A 661 -29.57 -12.70 -13.30
C ALA A 661 -28.79 -13.75 -12.49
N THR A 662 -29.14 -15.02 -12.64
CA THR A 662 -28.49 -16.14 -11.95
C THR A 662 -27.86 -17.07 -12.97
N LEU A 663 -26.64 -17.54 -12.72
CA LEU A 663 -25.95 -18.50 -13.57
C LEU A 663 -25.45 -19.68 -12.72
N ASP A 664 -26.07 -20.84 -12.91
CA ASP A 664 -25.72 -22.07 -12.19
C ASP A 664 -24.64 -22.85 -12.94
N LEU A 665 -23.45 -22.93 -12.33
CA LEU A 665 -22.29 -23.66 -12.85
C LEU A 665 -22.41 -25.17 -12.66
N LEU A 666 -23.41 -25.64 -11.92
CA LEU A 666 -23.66 -27.04 -11.56
C LEU A 666 -25.04 -27.54 -12.03
N GLN A 667 -25.72 -26.82 -12.94
CA GLN A 667 -27.02 -27.21 -13.53
C GLN A 667 -27.10 -28.69 -13.99
N ASP A 668 -25.99 -29.25 -14.48
CA ASP A 668 -25.90 -30.63 -14.99
C ASP A 668 -25.48 -31.64 -13.89
N ARG A 669 -25.55 -31.27 -12.59
CA ARG A 669 -25.05 -32.07 -11.46
C ARG A 669 -25.97 -32.05 -10.23
N GLU A 670 -26.76 -33.12 -10.12
CA GLU A 670 -27.54 -33.40 -8.91
C GLU A 670 -26.65 -33.74 -7.70
N GLY A 671 -27.17 -33.52 -6.49
CA GLY A 671 -26.57 -33.98 -5.23
C GLY A 671 -25.41 -33.15 -4.68
N PHE A 672 -24.94 -32.10 -5.36
CA PHE A 672 -24.00 -31.14 -4.76
C PHE A 672 -24.69 -30.35 -3.64
N THR A 673 -23.94 -29.99 -2.58
CA THR A 673 -24.41 -29.14 -1.48
C THR A 673 -23.36 -28.11 -1.14
N TRP A 674 -23.71 -26.83 -1.29
CA TRP A 674 -22.83 -25.72 -0.91
C TRP A 674 -22.65 -25.63 0.61
N LYS A 675 -21.43 -25.32 1.05
CA LYS A 675 -21.03 -25.25 2.48
C LYS A 675 -20.19 -23.99 2.81
N GLY A 676 -20.12 -23.03 1.89
CA GLY A 676 -19.48 -21.73 2.13
C GLY A 676 -20.49 -20.70 2.64
N HIS A 677 -20.10 -19.42 2.59
CA HIS A 677 -21.03 -18.32 2.83
C HIS A 677 -22.13 -18.31 1.77
N ASP A 678 -23.38 -17.99 2.16
CA ASP A 678 -24.45 -17.81 1.18
C ASP A 678 -24.25 -16.50 0.39
N ARG A 679 -24.92 -16.38 -0.76
CA ARG A 679 -24.90 -15.20 -1.63
C ARG A 679 -25.28 -13.93 -0.86
N LEU A 680 -24.80 -12.78 -1.33
CA LEU A 680 -25.33 -11.50 -0.90
C LEU A 680 -26.76 -11.32 -1.45
N ALA A 681 -27.68 -10.86 -0.61
CA ALA A 681 -29.03 -10.53 -1.04
C ALA A 681 -29.04 -9.11 -1.64
N PRO A 682 -29.39 -8.91 -2.92
CA PRO A 682 -29.54 -7.56 -3.46
C PRO A 682 -30.71 -6.83 -2.80
N LYS A 683 -30.65 -5.50 -2.72
CA LYS A 683 -31.79 -4.69 -2.28
C LYS A 683 -32.92 -4.74 -3.31
N ASN A 684 -34.15 -4.74 -2.83
CA ASN A 684 -35.35 -4.77 -3.68
C ASN A 684 -35.79 -3.34 -4.04
N GLY A 685 -36.20 -3.12 -5.29
CA GLY A 685 -36.71 -1.83 -5.77
C GLY A 685 -35.67 -0.98 -6.49
N THR A 686 -35.91 0.32 -6.55
CA THR A 686 -35.00 1.32 -7.13
C THR A 686 -33.98 1.78 -6.08
N ILE A 687 -32.71 1.87 -6.49
CA ILE A 687 -31.61 2.34 -5.66
C ILE A 687 -31.10 3.66 -6.24
N ALA A 688 -30.81 4.65 -5.38
CA ALA A 688 -30.19 5.90 -5.78
C ALA A 688 -28.66 5.76 -5.91
N PHE A 689 -28.11 6.23 -7.02
CA PHE A 689 -26.68 6.21 -7.30
C PHE A 689 -26.14 7.64 -7.52
N ALA A 690 -24.97 7.90 -6.93
CA ALA A 690 -24.18 9.09 -7.21
C ALA A 690 -23.55 9.04 -8.62
N PRO A 691 -23.03 10.17 -9.16
CA PRO A 691 -22.21 10.15 -10.36
C PRO A 691 -21.00 9.21 -10.19
N GLY A 692 -20.53 8.63 -11.30
CA GLY A 692 -19.52 7.57 -11.29
C GLY A 692 -20.03 6.27 -11.94
N PHE A 693 -19.43 5.15 -11.56
CA PHE A 693 -19.80 3.83 -12.09
C PHE A 693 -21.10 3.32 -11.45
N GLN A 694 -22.15 3.21 -12.26
CA GLN A 694 -23.48 2.82 -11.82
C GLN A 694 -23.79 1.38 -12.28
N PRO A 695 -24.27 0.49 -11.38
CA PRO A 695 -24.58 -0.90 -11.73
C PRO A 695 -25.86 -0.99 -12.55
N SER A 696 -25.80 -1.67 -13.69
CA SER A 696 -26.98 -1.99 -14.50
C SER A 696 -27.42 -3.44 -14.33
N ILE A 697 -26.47 -4.36 -14.12
CA ILE A 697 -26.70 -5.81 -14.06
C ILE A 697 -25.88 -6.42 -12.91
N LEU A 698 -26.50 -7.34 -12.18
CA LEU A 698 -25.87 -8.26 -11.23
C LEU A 698 -26.05 -9.69 -11.76
N VAL A 699 -24.95 -10.37 -12.10
CA VAL A 699 -24.94 -11.81 -12.36
C VAL A 699 -24.46 -12.53 -11.11
N GLN A 700 -25.31 -13.35 -10.52
CA GLN A 700 -25.00 -14.16 -9.34
C GLN A 700 -24.62 -15.58 -9.77
N CYS A 701 -23.40 -16.00 -9.47
CA CYS A 701 -22.98 -17.39 -9.63
C CYS A 701 -23.69 -18.29 -8.60
N LEU A 702 -24.09 -19.49 -9.04
CA LEU A 702 -24.36 -20.62 -8.14
C LEU A 702 -23.36 -21.76 -8.44
N PRO A 703 -22.75 -22.38 -7.42
CA PRO A 703 -22.66 -21.93 -6.02
C PRO A 703 -22.04 -20.53 -5.89
N PRO A 704 -22.35 -19.76 -4.82
CA PRO A 704 -21.84 -18.41 -4.59
C PRO A 704 -20.37 -18.42 -4.11
N ALA A 705 -19.49 -18.98 -4.94
CA ALA A 705 -18.07 -19.11 -4.69
C ALA A 705 -17.27 -17.93 -5.30
N ALA A 706 -16.13 -17.61 -4.69
CA ALA A 706 -15.28 -16.51 -5.11
C ALA A 706 -14.89 -16.58 -6.60
N VAL A 707 -14.99 -15.44 -7.28
CA VAL A 707 -14.68 -15.33 -8.71
C VAL A 707 -13.17 -15.29 -8.92
N THR A 708 -12.62 -16.35 -9.51
CA THR A 708 -11.18 -16.58 -9.67
C THR A 708 -10.62 -15.97 -10.97
N ALA A 709 -11.46 -15.73 -11.97
CA ALA A 709 -11.09 -15.07 -13.23
C ALA A 709 -12.27 -14.26 -13.79
N VAL A 710 -11.99 -13.16 -14.50
CA VAL A 710 -12.99 -12.37 -15.23
C VAL A 710 -12.37 -11.83 -16.53
N THR A 711 -13.18 -11.60 -17.55
CA THR A 711 -12.81 -10.85 -18.75
C THR A 711 -14.03 -10.23 -19.42
N LEU A 712 -13.83 -9.09 -20.10
CA LEU A 712 -14.87 -8.24 -20.67
C LEU A 712 -14.57 -7.97 -22.15
N HIS A 713 -15.49 -8.32 -23.06
CA HIS A 713 -15.42 -7.91 -24.46
C HIS A 713 -16.53 -6.90 -24.77
N SER A 714 -16.21 -5.63 -24.51
CA SER A 714 -17.16 -4.51 -24.58
C SER A 714 -17.82 -4.32 -25.95
N GLU A 715 -17.12 -4.68 -27.04
CA GLU A 715 -17.61 -4.58 -28.42
C GLU A 715 -18.62 -5.69 -28.78
N TRP A 716 -18.56 -6.84 -28.10
CA TRP A 716 -19.48 -7.97 -28.31
C TRP A 716 -20.60 -8.01 -27.26
N ASN A 717 -20.57 -7.08 -26.30
CA ASN A 717 -21.41 -7.05 -25.11
C ASN A 717 -21.38 -8.33 -24.24
N LEU A 718 -20.20 -8.96 -24.18
CA LEU A 718 -19.98 -10.20 -23.44
C LEU A 718 -19.10 -9.98 -22.20
N VAL A 719 -19.48 -10.64 -21.10
CA VAL A 719 -18.64 -10.83 -19.92
C VAL A 719 -18.51 -12.33 -19.65
N ALA A 720 -17.28 -12.77 -19.35
CA ALA A 720 -17.01 -14.14 -18.91
C ALA A 720 -16.36 -14.13 -17.53
N PHE A 721 -16.75 -15.08 -16.69
CA PHE A 721 -16.28 -15.20 -15.30
C PHE A 721 -16.10 -16.67 -14.90
N GLY A 722 -15.15 -16.93 -14.00
CA GLY A 722 -14.80 -18.28 -13.55
C GLY A 722 -14.73 -18.37 -12.03
N THR A 723 -15.01 -19.55 -11.48
CA THR A 723 -14.91 -19.87 -10.05
C THR A 723 -14.11 -21.16 -9.84
N SER A 724 -14.14 -21.70 -8.62
CA SER A 724 -13.63 -23.05 -8.34
C SER A 724 -14.42 -24.20 -8.99
N HIS A 725 -15.66 -23.96 -9.46
CA HIS A 725 -16.59 -25.00 -9.93
C HIS A 725 -16.76 -25.07 -11.45
N GLY A 726 -16.50 -23.96 -12.14
CA GLY A 726 -16.85 -23.76 -13.55
C GLY A 726 -16.64 -22.34 -14.03
N PHE A 727 -17.04 -22.06 -15.28
CA PHE A 727 -17.10 -20.71 -15.84
C PHE A 727 -18.44 -20.45 -16.54
N GLY A 728 -18.82 -19.18 -16.58
CA GLY A 728 -19.98 -18.65 -17.28
C GLY A 728 -19.60 -17.64 -18.36
N LEU A 729 -20.42 -17.57 -19.40
CA LEU A 729 -20.44 -16.50 -20.40
C LEU A 729 -21.84 -15.87 -20.39
N PHE A 730 -21.90 -14.55 -20.37
CA PHE A 730 -23.14 -13.79 -20.22
C PHE A 730 -23.19 -12.62 -21.20
N ASP A 731 -24.31 -12.50 -21.92
CA ASP A 731 -24.64 -11.36 -22.78
C ASP A 731 -25.27 -10.29 -21.90
N TYR A 732 -24.52 -9.21 -21.64
CA TYR A 732 -25.00 -8.12 -20.80
C TYR A 732 -25.83 -7.07 -21.57
N TYR A 733 -25.93 -7.15 -22.90
CA TYR A 733 -26.86 -6.33 -23.68
C TYR A 733 -28.28 -6.89 -23.60
N ARG A 734 -28.43 -8.20 -23.87
CA ARG A 734 -29.71 -8.93 -23.77
C ARG A 734 -30.02 -9.43 -22.35
N ARG A 735 -29.06 -9.32 -21.42
CA ARG A 735 -29.15 -9.70 -20.00
C ARG A 735 -29.38 -11.22 -19.81
N ASN A 736 -28.75 -12.03 -20.65
CA ASN A 736 -29.05 -13.45 -20.78
C ASN A 736 -27.77 -14.31 -20.64
N PRO A 737 -27.80 -15.44 -19.91
CA PRO A 737 -26.71 -16.41 -19.92
C PRO A 737 -26.54 -17.02 -21.32
N VAL A 738 -25.28 -17.15 -21.77
CA VAL A 738 -24.91 -17.75 -23.06
C VAL A 738 -24.30 -19.14 -22.87
N LEU A 739 -23.54 -19.33 -21.78
CA LEU A 739 -22.95 -20.61 -21.41
C LEU A 739 -22.80 -20.69 -19.89
N ALA A 740 -23.12 -21.85 -19.31
CA ALA A 740 -22.61 -22.29 -18.03
C ALA A 740 -21.82 -23.60 -18.25
N ARG A 741 -20.63 -23.73 -17.67
CA ARG A 741 -19.78 -24.93 -17.85
C ARG A 741 -19.12 -25.34 -16.54
N CYS A 742 -19.58 -26.46 -15.98
CA CYS A 742 -18.89 -27.15 -14.90
C CYS A 742 -17.51 -27.66 -15.37
N THR A 743 -16.49 -27.54 -14.51
CA THR A 743 -15.11 -27.98 -14.76
C THR A 743 -14.57 -28.96 -13.71
N LEU A 744 -15.33 -29.26 -12.66
CA LEU A 744 -14.99 -30.27 -11.64
C LEU A 744 -14.88 -31.69 -12.25
N HIS A 745 -14.12 -32.60 -11.64
CA HIS A 745 -14.20 -34.03 -12.00
C HIS A 745 -15.54 -34.62 -11.51
N PRO A 746 -16.12 -35.67 -12.13
CA PRO A 746 -17.38 -36.27 -11.65
C PRO A 746 -17.31 -36.83 -10.21
N ASN A 747 -16.11 -37.19 -9.75
CA ASN A 747 -15.89 -37.67 -8.38
C ASN A 747 -15.70 -36.53 -7.36
N ASP A 748 -15.58 -35.26 -7.78
CA ASP A 748 -15.29 -34.12 -6.91
C ASP A 748 -16.57 -33.58 -6.22
N SER A 749 -17.26 -34.45 -5.48
CA SER A 749 -18.46 -34.09 -4.69
C SER A 749 -18.16 -33.30 -3.41
N LEU A 750 -16.88 -33.00 -3.14
CA LEU A 750 -16.38 -32.28 -1.96
C LEU A 750 -15.48 -31.07 -2.35
N ALA A 751 -15.94 -30.28 -3.34
CA ALA A 751 -15.22 -29.10 -3.84
C ALA A 751 -15.13 -27.95 -2.81
N MET A 752 -14.10 -28.03 -1.95
CA MET A 752 -13.54 -27.01 -1.05
C MET A 752 -14.45 -26.22 -0.10
N GLU A 753 -14.09 -26.26 1.18
CA GLU A 753 -14.73 -25.51 2.27
C GLU A 753 -14.16 -24.08 2.39
N GLY A 754 -15.01 -23.07 2.20
CA GLY A 754 -14.74 -21.67 2.51
C GLY A 754 -14.00 -20.85 1.44
N PRO A 755 -13.90 -19.51 1.63
CA PRO A 755 -13.21 -18.64 0.69
C PRO A 755 -11.70 -18.90 0.67
N LEU A 756 -11.10 -18.73 -0.51
CA LEU A 756 -9.68 -19.04 -0.79
C LEU A 756 -8.68 -18.14 -0.04
N SER A 757 -9.14 -17.11 0.70
CA SER A 757 -8.33 -16.14 1.43
C SER A 757 -7.59 -16.70 2.66
N ARG A 758 -8.11 -17.73 3.33
CA ARG A 758 -7.41 -18.29 4.52
C ARG A 758 -6.18 -19.11 4.11
N VAL A 759 -5.01 -18.51 4.33
CA VAL A 759 -3.62 -18.92 4.04
C VAL A 759 -3.24 -20.37 4.46
N LYS A 760 -3.86 -21.38 3.85
CA LYS A 760 -3.65 -22.82 4.12
C LYS A 760 -3.25 -23.62 2.88
N SER A 761 -3.45 -23.09 1.67
CA SER A 761 -3.05 -23.75 0.41
C SER A 761 -1.52 -23.85 0.26
N LEU A 762 -0.79 -22.73 0.38
CA LEU A 762 0.69 -22.74 0.26
C LEU A 762 1.37 -23.67 1.27
N LYS A 763 0.98 -23.64 2.54
CA LYS A 763 1.59 -24.49 3.58
C LYS A 763 1.34 -25.99 3.35
N LYS A 764 0.22 -26.41 2.72
CA LYS A 764 0.03 -27.81 2.27
C LYS A 764 0.94 -28.17 1.10
N SER A 765 1.06 -27.29 0.10
CA SER A 765 1.94 -27.48 -1.07
C SER A 765 3.41 -27.66 -0.66
N LEU A 766 3.95 -26.76 0.18
CA LEU A 766 5.30 -26.89 0.74
C LEU A 766 5.48 -28.19 1.54
N ARG A 767 4.52 -28.57 2.40
CA ARG A 767 4.67 -29.81 3.19
C ARG A 767 4.62 -31.10 2.36
N GLN A 768 4.16 -31.05 1.12
CA GLN A 768 4.30 -32.16 0.17
C GLN A 768 5.62 -32.12 -0.60
N SER A 769 6.09 -30.95 -1.06
CA SER A 769 7.36 -30.86 -1.81
C SER A 769 8.55 -31.33 -0.96
N PHE A 770 8.69 -30.84 0.28
CA PHE A 770 9.77 -31.25 1.18
C PHE A 770 9.70 -32.72 1.61
N ARG A 771 8.53 -33.35 1.58
CA ARG A 771 8.38 -34.80 1.83
C ARG A 771 8.80 -35.68 0.64
N ARG A 772 8.83 -35.15 -0.59
CA ARG A 772 9.35 -35.87 -1.77
C ARG A 772 10.89 -35.83 -1.86
N ILE A 773 11.55 -34.92 -1.13
CA ILE A 773 13.01 -34.70 -1.16
C ILE A 773 13.81 -35.68 -0.26
N ARG A 774 13.17 -36.39 0.68
CA ARG A 774 13.85 -37.40 1.52
C ARG A 774 13.14 -38.76 1.51
N LYS A 775 13.37 -39.55 0.46
CA LYS A 775 13.33 -41.02 0.52
C LYS A 775 14.09 -41.68 -0.63
N SER A 776 15.27 -42.23 -0.31
CA SER A 776 15.99 -43.19 -1.14
C SER A 776 16.63 -44.25 -0.23
N ARG A 777 16.57 -45.51 -0.65
CA ARG A 777 17.31 -46.69 -0.12
C ARG A 777 17.36 -46.91 1.41
N VAL A 778 16.40 -47.70 1.93
CA VAL A 778 16.68 -48.77 2.92
C VAL A 778 15.82 -49.99 2.54
N SER A 779 16.34 -51.20 2.70
CA SER A 779 15.66 -52.47 2.34
C SER A 779 14.77 -53.00 3.48
N GLY A 780 13.67 -53.70 3.16
CA GLY A 780 12.73 -54.25 4.15
C GLY A 780 11.73 -55.29 3.60
N LYS A 781 11.88 -56.55 4.01
CA LYS A 781 11.16 -57.74 3.50
C LYS A 781 9.61 -57.69 3.52
N LYS A 782 9.02 -57.88 2.33
CA LYS A 782 8.02 -58.93 1.97
C LYS A 782 6.83 -59.23 2.91
N ARG A 783 5.60 -58.91 2.44
CA ARG A 783 4.40 -59.77 2.49
C ARG A 783 3.39 -59.35 1.41
N VAL A 784 2.59 -60.31 0.91
CA VAL A 784 1.63 -60.16 -0.22
C VAL A 784 0.39 -60.98 0.08
N PRO A 785 -0.82 -60.48 -0.26
CA PRO A 785 -1.75 -61.28 -1.07
C PRO A 785 -2.27 -60.54 -2.33
N THR A 786 -2.42 -61.32 -3.41
CA THR A 786 -3.44 -61.30 -4.50
C THR A 786 -4.52 -60.20 -4.53
N SER A 787 -5.00 -59.69 -5.69
CA SER A 787 -4.69 -60.03 -7.10
C SER A 787 -5.38 -59.09 -8.11
N SER A 788 -4.74 -58.75 -9.24
CA SER A 788 -5.40 -58.25 -10.47
C SER A 788 -4.50 -58.47 -11.72
N PRO A 789 -5.06 -58.56 -12.95
CA PRO A 789 -4.34 -59.12 -14.10
C PRO A 789 -3.66 -58.09 -15.04
N SER A 790 -2.87 -57.16 -14.51
CA SER A 790 -2.15 -56.14 -15.32
C SER A 790 -0.63 -56.31 -15.43
N SER A 791 0.00 -57.20 -14.64
CA SER A 791 1.47 -57.22 -14.47
C SER A 791 2.28 -57.62 -15.72
N LYS A 792 1.72 -58.47 -16.60
CA LYS A 792 2.48 -59.15 -17.67
C LYS A 792 3.12 -58.21 -18.70
N VAL A 793 2.57 -57.02 -18.92
CA VAL A 793 3.15 -56.03 -19.85
C VAL A 793 4.35 -55.30 -19.19
N GLN A 794 4.37 -55.22 -17.86
CA GLN A 794 5.35 -54.43 -17.12
C GLN A 794 6.64 -55.21 -16.83
N GLU A 795 6.56 -56.54 -16.70
CA GLU A 795 7.74 -57.41 -16.58
C GLU A 795 8.51 -57.53 -17.92
N ALA A 796 7.80 -57.60 -19.05
CA ALA A 796 8.44 -57.69 -20.38
C ALA A 796 9.33 -56.48 -20.71
N ASN A 797 8.87 -55.26 -20.37
CA ASN A 797 9.63 -54.03 -20.57
C ASN A 797 10.82 -53.88 -19.60
N ALA A 798 10.83 -54.59 -18.47
CA ALA A 798 11.96 -54.58 -17.54
C ALA A 798 13.12 -55.47 -18.05
N GLN A 799 12.82 -56.63 -18.62
CA GLN A 799 13.82 -57.59 -19.09
C GLN A 799 14.60 -57.10 -20.32
N LEU A 800 14.00 -56.21 -21.13
CA LEU A 800 14.68 -55.54 -22.25
C LEU A 800 15.66 -54.43 -21.82
N ALA A 801 15.66 -54.02 -20.55
CA ALA A 801 16.47 -52.91 -20.05
C ALA A 801 17.82 -53.34 -19.44
N GLU A 802 18.06 -54.64 -19.23
CA GLU A 802 19.28 -55.15 -18.57
C GLU A 802 20.35 -55.70 -19.53
N GLN A 803 20.18 -55.56 -20.86
CA GLN A 803 21.12 -56.06 -21.87
C GLN A 803 21.80 -54.95 -22.70
N ALA A 804 22.51 -54.04 -22.02
CA ALA A 804 23.52 -53.17 -22.62
C ALA A 804 24.57 -52.72 -21.58
N GLY A 805 25.82 -52.54 -22.03
CA GLY A 805 26.96 -52.00 -21.26
C GLY A 805 28.17 -51.86 -22.21
N PRO A 806 29.39 -51.52 -21.73
CA PRO A 806 29.81 -51.10 -20.38
C PRO A 806 29.82 -49.55 -20.23
N PRO A 807 30.22 -48.97 -19.08
CA PRO A 807 30.08 -47.53 -18.84
C PRO A 807 31.36 -46.72 -19.07
N GLU A 808 31.27 -45.68 -19.90
CA GLU A 808 32.12 -44.48 -19.86
C GLU A 808 31.36 -43.30 -20.53
N VAL A 809 31.96 -42.11 -20.59
CA VAL A 809 31.41 -40.82 -21.07
C VAL A 809 30.60 -39.99 -20.04
N GLU A 810 30.85 -38.69 -20.13
CA GLU A 810 30.57 -37.53 -19.29
C GLU A 810 29.16 -37.34 -18.69
N VAL A 811 29.13 -36.72 -17.51
CA VAL A 811 27.90 -36.31 -16.82
C VAL A 811 27.40 -34.96 -17.37
N THR A 812 26.57 -35.01 -18.41
CA THR A 812 25.75 -33.86 -18.81
C THR A 812 24.74 -33.50 -17.69
N PRO A 813 24.39 -32.21 -17.51
CA PRO A 813 23.55 -31.78 -16.40
C PRO A 813 22.14 -32.38 -16.49
N VAL A 814 21.75 -33.13 -15.47
CA VAL A 814 20.50 -33.93 -15.46
C VAL A 814 19.26 -33.04 -15.40
N GLN A 815 18.74 -32.64 -16.57
CA GLN A 815 17.48 -31.90 -16.70
C GLN A 815 16.35 -32.62 -15.97
N ARG A 816 15.73 -31.97 -14.98
CA ARG A 816 14.67 -32.60 -14.17
C ARG A 816 13.46 -32.95 -15.03
N ARG A 817 13.15 -34.25 -15.11
CA ARG A 817 11.95 -34.77 -15.77
C ARG A 817 10.71 -34.32 -15.00
N ILE A 818 9.96 -33.36 -15.56
CA ILE A 818 8.65 -32.96 -15.04
C ILE A 818 7.69 -34.14 -15.19
N GLU A 819 7.26 -34.71 -14.07
CA GLU A 819 6.20 -35.72 -14.00
C GLU A 819 4.81 -35.06 -14.06
N PRO A 820 3.81 -35.68 -14.71
CA PRO A 820 2.45 -35.14 -14.75
C PRO A 820 1.80 -35.16 -13.37
N ARG A 821 1.02 -34.11 -13.05
CA ARG A 821 0.21 -34.09 -11.81
C ARG A 821 -0.91 -35.15 -11.85
N SER A 822 -1.26 -35.71 -10.69
CA SER A 822 -2.36 -36.69 -10.53
C SER A 822 -3.71 -36.09 -10.93
N ALA A 823 -4.66 -36.93 -11.34
CA ALA A 823 -6.02 -36.46 -11.66
C ALA A 823 -6.81 -36.11 -10.39
N ASP A 824 -6.51 -36.79 -9.29
CA ASP A 824 -7.26 -36.79 -8.02
C ASP A 824 -6.94 -35.57 -7.11
N ASP A 825 -6.57 -34.44 -7.70
CA ASP A 825 -6.38 -33.17 -6.97
C ASP A 825 -7.73 -32.44 -6.86
N SER A 826 -8.22 -32.24 -5.64
CA SER A 826 -9.53 -31.63 -5.35
C SER A 826 -9.65 -30.15 -5.73
N LEU A 827 -8.63 -29.60 -6.41
CA LEU A 827 -8.60 -28.27 -7.02
C LEU A 827 -8.52 -28.34 -8.56
N SER A 828 -8.74 -29.51 -9.18
CA SER A 828 -8.62 -29.75 -10.63
C SER A 828 -9.40 -28.73 -11.47
N GLY A 829 -10.69 -28.55 -11.17
CA GLY A 829 -11.63 -27.75 -11.97
C GLY A 829 -11.47 -26.23 -11.85
N VAL A 830 -10.68 -25.71 -10.89
CA VAL A 830 -10.61 -24.27 -10.63
C VAL A 830 -10.20 -23.50 -11.89
N VAL A 831 -11.03 -22.55 -12.32
CA VAL A 831 -10.73 -21.69 -13.48
C VAL A 831 -9.71 -20.64 -13.06
N ARG A 832 -8.63 -20.48 -13.84
CA ARG A 832 -7.47 -19.64 -13.49
C ARG A 832 -7.33 -18.41 -14.39
N CYS A 833 -7.72 -18.51 -15.67
CA CYS A 833 -7.67 -17.42 -16.62
C CYS A 833 -8.77 -17.55 -17.68
N LEU A 834 -9.26 -16.41 -18.18
CA LEU A 834 -10.24 -16.30 -19.26
C LEU A 834 -9.74 -15.26 -20.28
N TYR A 835 -9.91 -15.53 -21.58
CA TYR A 835 -9.42 -14.66 -22.65
C TYR A 835 -10.36 -14.69 -23.86
N PHE A 836 -10.64 -13.53 -24.45
CA PHE A 836 -11.39 -13.39 -25.69
C PHE A 836 -10.42 -13.10 -26.85
N ALA A 837 -10.69 -13.64 -28.04
CA ALA A 837 -9.88 -13.42 -29.24
C ALA A 837 -10.70 -13.52 -30.52
N ASN A 838 -10.39 -12.70 -31.54
CA ASN A 838 -10.90 -12.90 -32.90
C ASN A 838 -9.85 -13.71 -33.69
N THR A 839 -10.10 -14.99 -33.95
CA THR A 839 -9.07 -15.91 -34.48
C THR A 839 -9.65 -17.16 -35.14
N PHE A 840 -8.77 -17.95 -35.75
CA PHE A 840 -9.09 -19.23 -36.41
C PHE A 840 -9.22 -20.38 -35.38
N LEU A 841 -10.37 -21.06 -35.36
CA LEU A 841 -10.63 -22.17 -34.41
C LEU A 841 -11.24 -23.43 -35.05
N ARG A 842 -12.19 -23.25 -35.99
CA ARG A 842 -12.81 -24.36 -36.74
C ARG A 842 -11.96 -24.76 -37.95
N ASP A 843 -11.73 -23.82 -38.86
CA ASP A 843 -10.88 -23.96 -40.04
C ASP A 843 -9.86 -22.82 -40.14
N ALA A 844 -9.06 -22.78 -41.22
CA ALA A 844 -7.96 -21.83 -41.43
C ALA A 844 -8.30 -20.70 -42.43
N THR A 845 -9.57 -20.58 -42.80
CA THR A 845 -10.11 -19.59 -43.74
C THR A 845 -11.11 -18.63 -43.08
N HIS A 846 -11.85 -19.10 -42.07
CA HIS A 846 -12.79 -18.31 -41.29
C HIS A 846 -12.23 -18.08 -39.89
N HIS A 847 -11.83 -16.85 -39.61
CA HIS A 847 -11.65 -16.39 -38.23
C HIS A 847 -13.00 -15.93 -37.65
N GLY A 848 -13.10 -15.87 -36.33
CA GLY A 848 -14.25 -15.26 -35.67
C GLY A 848 -14.04 -15.06 -34.17
N PRO A 849 -15.02 -14.47 -33.49
CA PRO A 849 -15.04 -14.34 -32.03
C PRO A 849 -14.86 -15.70 -31.32
N THR A 850 -13.98 -15.75 -30.33
CA THR A 850 -13.70 -16.95 -29.52
C THR A 850 -13.52 -16.59 -28.04
N MET A 851 -13.86 -17.53 -27.16
CA MET A 851 -13.56 -17.47 -25.72
C MET A 851 -12.70 -18.67 -25.31
N TRP A 852 -11.66 -18.41 -24.52
CA TRP A 852 -10.70 -19.38 -24.02
C TRP A 852 -10.74 -19.41 -22.48
N ALA A 853 -10.82 -20.60 -21.89
CA ALA A 853 -10.85 -20.81 -20.44
C ALA A 853 -9.78 -21.81 -20.01
N GLY A 854 -8.86 -21.39 -19.14
CA GLY A 854 -7.77 -22.22 -18.63
C GLY A 854 -7.99 -22.65 -17.17
N THR A 855 -7.79 -23.93 -16.88
CA THR A 855 -8.02 -24.52 -15.55
C THR A 855 -6.75 -24.88 -14.80
N ASN A 856 -6.93 -25.20 -13.52
CA ASN A 856 -5.90 -25.65 -12.60
C ASN A 856 -5.42 -27.10 -12.91
N SER A 857 -6.22 -27.92 -13.59
CA SER A 857 -5.84 -29.23 -14.17
C SER A 857 -4.95 -29.13 -15.43
N GLY A 858 -4.63 -27.92 -15.89
CA GLY A 858 -3.92 -27.70 -17.15
C GLY A 858 -4.78 -28.00 -18.39
N SER A 859 -6.09 -27.93 -18.27
CA SER A 859 -7.04 -28.05 -19.38
C SER A 859 -7.35 -26.65 -19.94
N VAL A 860 -7.49 -26.52 -21.26
CA VAL A 860 -7.94 -25.29 -21.91
C VAL A 860 -9.13 -25.59 -22.81
N PHE A 861 -10.27 -24.96 -22.54
CA PHE A 861 -11.46 -25.01 -23.38
C PHE A 861 -11.48 -23.80 -24.30
N ALA A 862 -11.79 -23.99 -25.58
CA ALA A 862 -11.91 -22.92 -26.56
C ALA A 862 -13.25 -23.02 -27.28
N TYR A 863 -14.07 -21.97 -27.15
CA TYR A 863 -15.39 -21.84 -27.76
C TYR A 863 -15.32 -20.89 -28.95
N ALA A 864 -15.95 -21.26 -30.06
CA ALA A 864 -16.34 -20.31 -31.11
C ALA A 864 -17.64 -19.63 -30.68
N LEU A 865 -17.71 -18.31 -30.83
CA LEU A 865 -18.88 -17.51 -30.45
C LEU A 865 -19.54 -16.96 -31.72
N GLU A 866 -20.82 -17.25 -31.90
CA GLU A 866 -21.60 -16.77 -33.04
C GLU A 866 -22.28 -15.45 -32.62
N VAL A 867 -21.46 -14.39 -32.59
CA VAL A 867 -21.86 -13.03 -32.21
C VAL A 867 -22.57 -12.35 -33.39
N PRO A 868 -23.78 -11.77 -33.23
CA PRO A 868 -24.46 -11.04 -34.30
C PRO A 868 -23.71 -9.78 -34.76
N SER A 869 -24.09 -9.24 -35.92
CA SER A 869 -23.76 -7.84 -36.26
C SER A 869 -24.48 -6.89 -35.30
N GLN A 870 -23.92 -5.69 -35.08
CA GLN A 870 -24.43 -4.74 -34.07
C GLN A 870 -25.93 -4.39 -34.28
N GLU A 871 -26.35 -4.23 -35.53
CA GLU A 871 -27.75 -4.03 -35.94
C GLU A 871 -28.71 -5.13 -35.43
N LYS A 872 -28.18 -6.34 -35.23
CA LYS A 872 -28.93 -7.57 -34.92
C LYS A 872 -28.73 -8.05 -33.49
N PHE A 873 -28.04 -7.27 -32.64
CA PHE A 873 -27.91 -7.53 -31.20
C PHE A 873 -29.26 -7.60 -30.48
N SER A 874 -30.31 -6.96 -31.00
CA SER A 874 -31.70 -7.07 -30.50
C SER A 874 -32.49 -8.23 -31.11
N GLU A 875 -32.04 -8.80 -32.23
CA GLU A 875 -32.73 -9.87 -32.96
C GLU A 875 -32.26 -11.26 -32.52
N ARG A 876 -30.98 -11.58 -32.74
CA ARG A 876 -30.38 -12.89 -32.47
C ARG A 876 -29.57 -12.90 -31.19
N ALA A 877 -29.73 -13.94 -30.37
CA ALA A 877 -28.85 -14.18 -29.22
C ALA A 877 -27.43 -14.57 -29.68
N VAL A 878 -26.44 -14.37 -28.82
CA VAL A 878 -25.10 -14.95 -29.01
C VAL A 878 -25.15 -16.44 -28.68
N GLU A 879 -24.57 -17.28 -29.53
CA GLU A 879 -24.38 -18.71 -29.27
C GLU A 879 -22.90 -19.04 -29.03
N ALA A 880 -22.61 -20.07 -28.21
CA ALA A 880 -21.24 -20.48 -27.87
C ALA A 880 -21.04 -21.99 -28.08
N VAL A 881 -20.19 -22.35 -29.05
CA VAL A 881 -19.96 -23.75 -29.47
C VAL A 881 -18.53 -24.17 -29.13
N LEU A 882 -18.36 -25.25 -28.36
CA LEU A 882 -17.05 -25.78 -28.01
C LEU A 882 -16.29 -26.24 -29.28
N GLY A 883 -15.19 -25.57 -29.60
CA GLY A 883 -14.38 -25.83 -30.80
C GLY A 883 -13.14 -26.69 -30.54
N LYS A 884 -12.48 -26.54 -29.37
CA LYS A 884 -11.34 -27.37 -28.93
C LYS A 884 -11.37 -27.56 -27.41
N GLU A 885 -10.88 -28.71 -26.98
CA GLU A 885 -10.43 -28.96 -25.60
C GLU A 885 -8.97 -29.43 -25.65
N ILE A 886 -8.09 -28.75 -24.93
CA ILE A 886 -6.63 -28.91 -25.02
C ILE A 886 -6.11 -29.29 -23.65
N GLN A 887 -5.76 -30.57 -23.45
CA GLN A 887 -5.14 -31.02 -22.21
C GLN A 887 -3.61 -30.90 -22.27
N LEU A 888 -3.03 -30.05 -21.41
CA LEU A 888 -1.58 -30.01 -21.21
C LEU A 888 -1.13 -31.32 -20.56
N MET A 889 -0.23 -32.05 -21.23
CA MET A 889 0.24 -33.37 -20.78
C MET A 889 0.85 -33.37 -19.37
N HIS A 890 1.46 -32.25 -18.94
CA HIS A 890 2.07 -32.10 -17.62
C HIS A 890 1.07 -31.72 -16.51
N ARG A 891 -0.17 -31.36 -16.87
CA ARG A 891 -1.28 -31.05 -15.94
C ARG A 891 -0.96 -29.97 -14.90
N ALA A 892 -0.08 -29.03 -15.23
CA ALA A 892 0.14 -27.84 -14.41
C ALA A 892 -0.93 -26.78 -14.71
N PRO A 893 -1.38 -26.02 -13.70
CA PRO A 893 -2.36 -24.95 -13.86
C PRO A 893 -1.99 -23.97 -14.97
N VAL A 894 -2.97 -23.62 -15.79
CA VAL A 894 -2.85 -22.52 -16.74
C VAL A 894 -2.86 -21.21 -15.94
N VAL A 895 -1.96 -20.30 -16.28
CA VAL A 895 -1.81 -18.97 -15.64
C VAL A 895 -2.28 -17.87 -16.58
N SER A 896 -2.01 -18.01 -17.89
CA SER A 896 -2.43 -17.05 -18.91
C SER A 896 -2.58 -17.73 -20.28
N ILE A 897 -3.47 -17.18 -21.10
CA ILE A 897 -3.70 -17.56 -22.50
C ILE A 897 -3.69 -16.25 -23.31
N ALA A 898 -2.99 -16.25 -24.44
CA ALA A 898 -3.02 -15.16 -25.41
C ALA A 898 -3.00 -15.72 -26.83
N VAL A 899 -3.48 -14.94 -27.81
CA VAL A 899 -3.36 -15.28 -29.23
C VAL A 899 -2.43 -14.28 -29.90
N LEU A 900 -1.62 -14.79 -30.80
CA LEU A 900 -0.67 -14.07 -31.63
C LEU A 900 -1.12 -14.15 -33.11
N ASP A 901 -0.96 -13.06 -33.83
CA ASP A 901 -1.31 -12.93 -35.26
C ASP A 901 -0.33 -13.70 -36.19
N GLY A 902 -0.51 -13.55 -37.49
CA GLY A 902 0.37 -14.14 -38.52
C GLY A 902 1.85 -13.74 -38.43
N ARG A 903 2.17 -12.60 -37.81
CA ARG A 903 3.54 -12.09 -37.59
C ARG A 903 4.10 -12.48 -36.22
N GLY A 904 3.24 -12.94 -35.31
CA GLY A 904 3.60 -13.30 -33.94
C GLY A 904 3.33 -12.19 -32.91
N ASN A 905 2.68 -11.09 -33.31
CA ASN A 905 2.28 -10.01 -32.41
C ASN A 905 1.04 -10.41 -31.60
N PRO A 906 0.89 -10.00 -30.32
CA PRO A 906 -0.35 -10.20 -29.58
C PRO A 906 -1.55 -9.56 -30.28
N LEU A 907 -2.73 -10.19 -30.19
CA LEU A 907 -3.96 -9.52 -30.64
C LEU A 907 -4.25 -8.27 -29.78
N PRO A 908 -4.65 -7.14 -30.40
CA PRO A 908 -4.92 -5.87 -29.71
C PRO A 908 -6.20 -5.93 -28.86
N GLU A 909 -6.37 -4.95 -27.94
CA GLU A 909 -7.57 -4.86 -27.09
C GLU A 909 -8.83 -4.44 -27.88
N PRO A 910 -10.04 -4.71 -27.34
CA PRO A 910 -11.29 -4.24 -27.92
C PRO A 910 -11.25 -2.72 -28.16
N TYR A 911 -11.71 -2.29 -29.34
CA TYR A 911 -11.62 -0.92 -29.85
C TYR A 911 -10.21 -0.33 -30.13
N GLU A 912 -9.09 -1.02 -29.92
CA GLU A 912 -7.77 -0.46 -30.31
C GLU A 912 -7.63 -0.35 -31.85
N VAL A 913 -8.10 -1.35 -32.61
CA VAL A 913 -8.06 -1.32 -34.09
C VAL A 913 -9.13 -0.41 -34.69
N SER A 914 -10.38 -0.50 -34.22
CA SER A 914 -11.51 0.30 -34.77
C SER A 914 -11.45 1.79 -34.41
N ARG A 915 -10.40 2.23 -33.71
CA ARG A 915 -10.06 3.63 -33.42
C ARG A 915 -8.68 4.04 -33.94
N ASP A 916 -8.04 3.21 -34.76
CA ASP A 916 -6.71 3.44 -35.34
C ASP A 916 -5.60 3.69 -34.28
N LEU A 917 -5.72 3.05 -33.11
CA LEU A 917 -4.75 3.11 -32.01
C LEU A 917 -3.79 1.90 -32.00
N ALA A 918 -4.11 0.86 -32.77
CA ALA A 918 -3.24 -0.28 -33.02
C ALA A 918 -3.41 -0.78 -34.46
N LYS A 919 -2.31 -1.25 -35.06
CA LYS A 919 -2.31 -1.86 -36.40
C LYS A 919 -3.24 -3.08 -36.39
N ALA A 920 -4.02 -3.26 -37.45
CA ALA A 920 -4.86 -4.45 -37.60
C ALA A 920 -3.99 -5.73 -37.59
N PRO A 921 -4.43 -6.81 -36.91
CA PRO A 921 -3.67 -8.06 -36.83
C PRO A 921 -3.51 -8.72 -38.21
N ASP A 922 -2.39 -9.39 -38.43
CA ASP A 922 -2.13 -10.12 -39.67
C ASP A 922 -2.95 -11.42 -39.74
N MET A 923 -4.13 -11.32 -40.35
CA MET A 923 -5.04 -12.44 -40.62
C MET A 923 -4.66 -13.29 -41.84
N GLN A 924 -3.60 -12.94 -42.60
CA GLN A 924 -3.12 -13.75 -43.73
C GLN A 924 -2.14 -14.83 -43.26
N GLY A 925 -1.28 -14.50 -42.30
CA GLY A 925 -0.39 -15.48 -41.68
C GLY A 925 -1.12 -16.41 -40.69
N SER A 926 -0.53 -17.58 -40.42
CA SER A 926 -1.13 -18.55 -39.51
C SER A 926 -0.95 -18.12 -38.04
N HIS A 927 -2.05 -17.65 -37.44
CA HIS A 927 -2.14 -17.31 -36.01
C HIS A 927 -1.65 -18.45 -35.09
N SER A 928 -1.25 -18.10 -33.87
CA SER A 928 -0.88 -19.09 -32.85
C SER A 928 -1.39 -18.72 -31.45
N VAL A 929 -1.72 -19.72 -30.63
CA VAL A 929 -2.12 -19.53 -29.23
C VAL A 929 -0.93 -19.81 -28.32
N LEU A 930 -0.60 -18.84 -27.47
CA LEU A 930 0.36 -18.95 -26.39
C LEU A 930 -0.38 -19.36 -25.10
N ILE A 931 -0.04 -20.53 -24.58
CA ILE A 931 -0.57 -21.08 -23.33
C ILE A 931 0.56 -21.12 -22.31
N SER A 932 0.42 -20.33 -21.25
CA SER A 932 1.39 -20.19 -20.16
C SER A 932 0.86 -20.91 -18.93
N SER A 933 1.61 -21.88 -18.41
CA SER A 933 1.27 -22.65 -17.21
C SER A 933 2.29 -22.44 -16.09
N GLU A 934 1.98 -22.89 -14.87
CA GLU A 934 2.90 -22.83 -13.71
C GLU A 934 4.31 -23.41 -13.98
N GLU A 935 4.49 -24.24 -15.00
CA GLU A 935 5.74 -24.98 -15.22
C GLU A 935 6.35 -24.83 -16.64
N GLN A 936 5.55 -24.44 -17.64
CA GLN A 936 5.93 -24.44 -19.06
C GLN A 936 5.16 -23.38 -19.85
N PHE A 937 5.82 -22.75 -20.82
CA PHE A 937 5.22 -21.91 -21.87
C PHE A 937 5.13 -22.73 -23.16
N LYS A 938 4.02 -22.63 -23.91
CA LYS A 938 3.80 -23.35 -25.17
C LYS A 938 3.06 -22.50 -26.20
N VAL A 939 3.60 -22.41 -27.41
CA VAL A 939 2.95 -21.83 -28.58
C VAL A 939 2.40 -22.95 -29.47
N PHE A 940 1.13 -22.88 -29.85
CA PHE A 940 0.47 -23.83 -30.76
C PHE A 940 -0.10 -23.10 -31.98
N THR A 941 0.13 -23.63 -33.19
CA THR A 941 -0.40 -23.07 -34.43
C THR A 941 -1.90 -23.30 -34.56
N LEU A 942 -2.67 -22.26 -34.87
CA LEU A 942 -4.13 -22.34 -35.07
C LEU A 942 -4.48 -22.59 -36.55
N PRO A 943 -5.63 -23.21 -36.86
CA PRO A 943 -6.63 -23.81 -35.96
C PRO A 943 -6.25 -25.23 -35.48
N LYS A 944 -5.14 -25.80 -35.99
CA LYS A 944 -4.78 -27.21 -35.80
C LYS A 944 -4.38 -27.57 -34.36
N VAL A 945 -3.96 -26.58 -33.56
CA VAL A 945 -3.36 -26.73 -32.22
C VAL A 945 -2.12 -27.64 -32.23
N SER A 946 -1.34 -27.58 -33.31
CA SER A 946 -0.03 -28.26 -33.40
C SER A 946 1.02 -27.45 -32.65
N ALA A 947 1.76 -28.08 -31.72
CA ALA A 947 2.79 -27.39 -30.94
C ALA A 947 3.93 -26.88 -31.83
N LYS A 948 4.19 -25.56 -31.78
CA LYS A 948 5.25 -24.86 -32.55
C LYS A 948 6.50 -24.66 -31.71
N THR A 949 6.35 -24.08 -30.51
CA THR A 949 7.46 -23.72 -29.61
C THR A 949 7.10 -24.10 -28.17
N LYS A 950 8.09 -24.45 -27.34
CA LYS A 950 7.90 -24.69 -25.90
C LYS A 950 9.15 -24.34 -25.10
N PHE A 951 8.96 -23.72 -23.93
CA PHE A 951 10.00 -23.55 -22.91
C PHE A 951 9.54 -24.17 -21.59
N LYS A 952 10.43 -24.86 -20.87
CA LYS A 952 10.10 -25.62 -19.65
C LYS A 952 10.72 -24.97 -18.41
N LEU A 953 10.21 -23.83 -17.97
CA LEU A 953 10.78 -23.05 -16.85
C LEU A 953 11.20 -23.92 -15.64
N THR A 954 10.29 -24.77 -15.12
CA THR A 954 10.58 -25.63 -13.95
C THR A 954 11.58 -26.77 -14.22
N ALA A 955 11.89 -27.09 -15.48
CA ALA A 955 12.91 -28.09 -15.83
C ALA A 955 14.31 -27.49 -16.01
N HIS A 956 14.40 -26.18 -16.29
CA HIS A 956 15.66 -25.44 -16.40
C HIS A 956 15.98 -24.76 -15.05
N GLU A 957 15.16 -23.81 -14.63
CA GLU A 957 15.42 -22.95 -13.45
C GLU A 957 14.89 -23.54 -12.13
N GLY A 958 14.02 -24.56 -12.21
CA GLY A 958 13.38 -25.16 -11.03
C GLY A 958 12.28 -24.31 -10.37
N CYS A 959 12.15 -23.03 -10.73
CA CYS A 959 11.08 -22.13 -10.31
C CYS A 959 9.75 -22.41 -11.06
N ARG A 960 8.67 -21.74 -10.66
CA ARG A 960 7.32 -21.85 -11.24
C ARG A 960 6.73 -20.48 -11.53
N VAL A 961 5.96 -20.38 -12.61
CA VAL A 961 5.26 -19.15 -13.02
C VAL A 961 4.16 -18.79 -12.01
N ARG A 962 4.09 -17.50 -11.63
CA ARG A 962 3.01 -16.93 -10.80
C ARG A 962 2.10 -15.99 -11.58
N LYS A 963 2.70 -15.03 -12.29
CA LYS A 963 1.99 -14.05 -13.14
C LYS A 963 2.73 -13.90 -14.46
N VAL A 964 1.99 -13.54 -15.50
CA VAL A 964 2.48 -13.44 -16.89
C VAL A 964 1.82 -12.25 -17.56
N ALA A 965 2.61 -11.46 -18.28
CA ALA A 965 2.11 -10.40 -19.17
C ALA A 965 2.80 -10.48 -20.54
N LEU A 966 2.08 -10.08 -21.58
CA LEU A 966 2.68 -9.69 -22.86
C LEU A 966 2.89 -8.18 -22.81
N VAL A 967 4.11 -7.76 -23.09
CA VAL A 967 4.60 -6.40 -22.86
C VAL A 967 5.21 -5.85 -24.16
N SER A 968 4.96 -4.58 -24.44
CA SER A 968 5.63 -3.83 -25.49
C SER A 968 6.88 -3.15 -24.92
N PHE A 969 8.04 -3.45 -25.48
CA PHE A 969 9.32 -2.84 -25.13
C PHE A 969 9.76 -1.92 -26.26
N ALA A 970 9.70 -0.61 -26.04
CA ALA A 970 10.15 0.40 -27.00
C ALA A 970 11.66 0.65 -26.87
N SER A 971 12.38 0.67 -27.98
CA SER A 971 13.85 0.75 -27.99
C SER A 971 14.36 2.14 -27.62
N ALA A 972 15.24 2.26 -26.63
CA ALA A 972 15.86 3.55 -26.29
C ALA A 972 16.66 4.18 -27.45
N ALA A 973 17.04 3.41 -28.47
CA ALA A 973 17.87 3.87 -29.59
C ALA A 973 17.10 4.24 -30.89
N CYS A 974 15.79 3.99 -30.98
CA CYS A 974 15.01 4.26 -32.19
C CYS A 974 13.54 4.51 -31.86
N GLU A 975 13.05 5.75 -32.09
CA GLU A 975 11.77 6.24 -31.58
C GLU A 975 10.57 5.35 -31.95
N ASP A 976 10.45 4.96 -33.23
CA ASP A 976 9.35 4.18 -33.78
C ASP A 976 9.45 2.64 -33.58
N TYR A 977 10.53 2.14 -32.94
CA TYR A 977 10.76 0.71 -32.80
C TYR A 977 10.33 0.15 -31.44
N ALA A 978 9.49 -0.90 -31.47
CA ALA A 978 9.10 -1.67 -30.28
C ALA A 978 8.92 -3.16 -30.61
N GLU A 979 9.24 -4.02 -29.65
CA GLU A 979 9.08 -5.48 -29.71
C GLU A 979 8.14 -6.00 -28.62
N HIS A 980 7.55 -7.18 -28.84
CA HIS A 980 6.71 -7.85 -27.85
C HIS A 980 7.45 -8.95 -27.08
N GLY A 981 7.60 -8.75 -25.78
CA GLY A 981 8.18 -9.73 -24.85
C GLY A 981 7.10 -10.39 -23.97
N LEU A 982 7.37 -11.64 -23.57
CA LEU A 982 6.62 -12.36 -22.55
C LEU A 982 7.35 -12.19 -21.21
N VAL A 983 6.78 -11.43 -20.29
CA VAL A 983 7.30 -11.25 -18.94
C VAL A 983 6.63 -12.24 -18.01
N CYS A 984 7.39 -12.90 -17.13
CA CYS A 984 6.81 -13.68 -16.04
C CYS A 984 7.49 -13.42 -14.69
N LEU A 985 6.65 -13.35 -13.65
CA LEU A 985 7.07 -13.40 -12.24
C LEU A 985 7.06 -14.87 -11.78
N THR A 986 8.09 -15.30 -11.06
CA THR A 986 8.18 -16.67 -10.53
C THR A 986 7.62 -16.81 -9.11
N ASN A 987 7.64 -18.03 -8.56
CA ASN A 987 7.34 -18.30 -7.16
C ASN A 987 8.49 -17.97 -6.19
N LEU A 988 9.65 -17.57 -6.72
CA LEU A 988 10.82 -17.14 -5.97
C LEU A 988 10.93 -15.60 -5.96
N GLY A 989 10.15 -14.90 -6.79
CA GLY A 989 10.05 -13.44 -6.83
C GLY A 989 10.92 -12.79 -7.90
N ASP A 990 11.82 -13.57 -8.50
CA ASP A 990 12.51 -13.28 -9.75
C ASP A 990 11.54 -13.05 -10.93
N ILE A 991 12.00 -12.21 -11.86
CA ILE A 991 11.31 -11.84 -13.11
C ILE A 991 12.17 -12.28 -14.30
N HIS A 992 11.58 -13.02 -15.24
CA HIS A 992 12.20 -13.35 -16.52
C HIS A 992 11.46 -12.69 -17.68
N VAL A 993 12.19 -12.34 -18.74
CA VAL A 993 11.65 -11.89 -20.03
C VAL A 993 12.04 -12.89 -21.13
N PHE A 994 11.08 -13.25 -21.98
CA PHE A 994 11.26 -14.13 -23.14
C PHE A 994 10.82 -13.45 -24.43
N SER A 995 11.49 -13.73 -25.55
CA SER A 995 11.05 -13.27 -26.87
C SER A 995 9.78 -14.00 -27.34
N VAL A 996 8.94 -13.34 -28.14
CA VAL A 996 7.68 -13.88 -28.67
C VAL A 996 7.73 -13.84 -30.20
N PRO A 997 7.29 -14.88 -30.94
CA PRO A 997 6.80 -16.19 -30.49
C PRO A 997 7.94 -17.20 -30.18
N GLY A 998 9.19 -16.75 -30.12
CA GLY A 998 10.38 -17.61 -30.03
C GLY A 998 10.60 -18.33 -28.69
N LEU A 999 10.00 -17.84 -27.61
CA LEU A 999 10.17 -18.32 -26.21
C LEU A 999 11.64 -18.50 -25.79
N ARG A 1000 12.56 -17.69 -26.32
CA ARG A 1000 13.97 -17.69 -25.90
C ARG A 1000 14.09 -16.77 -24.66
N PRO A 1001 14.75 -17.20 -23.57
CA PRO A 1001 15.10 -16.28 -22.47
C PRO A 1001 15.89 -15.09 -23.01
N GLN A 1002 15.65 -13.89 -22.47
CA GLN A 1002 16.35 -12.66 -22.83
C GLN A 1002 17.11 -12.10 -21.61
N VAL A 1003 16.40 -11.85 -20.52
CA VAL A 1003 16.95 -11.35 -19.25
C VAL A 1003 16.26 -11.99 -18.05
N HIS A 1004 16.94 -11.95 -16.90
CA HIS A 1004 16.49 -12.43 -15.60
C HIS A 1004 16.90 -11.39 -14.54
N TYR A 1005 15.99 -11.07 -13.63
CA TYR A 1005 16.21 -10.13 -12.53
C TYR A 1005 15.66 -10.71 -11.22
N ASP A 1006 16.47 -10.71 -10.17
CA ASP A 1006 15.97 -10.86 -8.80
C ASP A 1006 15.19 -9.57 -8.44
N CYS A 1007 13.95 -9.70 -7.97
CA CYS A 1007 13.08 -8.55 -7.69
C CYS A 1007 12.41 -8.69 -6.32
N ILE A 1008 11.41 -9.56 -6.20
CA ILE A 1008 10.69 -9.76 -4.92
C ILE A 1008 11.41 -10.86 -4.10
N ARG A 1009 11.40 -10.75 -2.78
CA ARG A 1009 11.95 -11.79 -1.88
C ARG A 1009 11.07 -13.05 -1.94
N LYS A 1010 11.64 -14.25 -2.14
CA LYS A 1010 10.91 -15.54 -2.18
C LYS A 1010 10.08 -15.85 -0.91
N GLU A 1011 10.47 -15.29 0.23
CA GLU A 1011 9.71 -15.35 1.49
C GLU A 1011 8.45 -14.48 1.46
N ASP A 1012 8.46 -13.38 0.70
CA ASP A 1012 7.34 -12.46 0.54
C ASP A 1012 6.31 -12.99 -0.47
N ILE A 1013 5.43 -13.81 0.07
CA ILE A 1013 4.27 -14.35 -0.64
C ILE A 1013 3.25 -13.24 -0.97
N SER A 1014 3.27 -12.10 -0.26
CA SER A 1014 2.30 -11.00 -0.42
C SER A 1014 2.65 -10.10 -1.60
N GLY A 1015 3.91 -9.68 -1.73
CA GLY A 1015 4.43 -8.99 -2.91
C GLY A 1015 4.27 -9.83 -4.17
N ILE A 1016 4.66 -11.11 -4.12
CA ILE A 1016 4.49 -12.04 -5.24
C ILE A 1016 3.00 -12.23 -5.63
N ALA A 1017 2.08 -12.18 -4.66
CA ALA A 1017 0.64 -12.28 -4.91
C ALA A 1017 -0.01 -10.98 -5.40
N SER A 1018 0.50 -9.81 -4.99
CA SER A 1018 -0.03 -8.49 -5.36
C SER A 1018 0.48 -7.99 -6.71
N CYS A 1019 1.74 -8.26 -7.06
CA CYS A 1019 2.46 -7.75 -8.24
C CYS A 1019 1.62 -7.61 -9.53
N VAL A 1020 1.58 -6.45 -10.18
CA VAL A 1020 0.86 -6.22 -11.44
C VAL A 1020 1.79 -5.57 -12.47
N PHE A 1021 1.81 -6.13 -13.69
CA PHE A 1021 2.59 -5.61 -14.82
C PHE A 1021 1.77 -4.60 -15.64
N THR A 1022 2.43 -3.61 -16.24
CA THR A 1022 1.83 -2.67 -17.21
C THR A 1022 2.06 -3.15 -18.65
N LYS A 1023 1.37 -2.56 -19.65
CA LYS A 1023 1.61 -2.89 -21.07
C LYS A 1023 3.03 -2.53 -21.55
N HIS A 1024 3.74 -1.63 -20.85
CA HIS A 1024 4.94 -0.94 -21.34
C HIS A 1024 6.18 -1.18 -20.47
N GLY A 1025 6.24 -2.34 -19.81
CA GLY A 1025 7.45 -2.82 -19.13
C GLY A 1025 7.69 -2.23 -17.75
N GLN A 1026 6.68 -1.67 -17.10
CA GLN A 1026 6.72 -1.38 -15.66
C GLN A 1026 5.93 -2.42 -14.88
N GLY A 1027 6.06 -2.43 -13.55
CA GLY A 1027 5.13 -3.12 -12.67
C GLY A 1027 5.12 -2.52 -11.26
N PHE A 1028 4.13 -2.95 -10.47
CA PHE A 1028 3.91 -2.51 -9.10
C PHE A 1028 3.72 -3.73 -8.21
N TYR A 1029 4.31 -3.78 -7.02
CA TYR A 1029 4.00 -4.82 -6.02
C TYR A 1029 3.94 -4.24 -4.60
N LEU A 1030 3.11 -4.82 -3.73
CA LEU A 1030 2.99 -4.40 -2.35
C LEU A 1030 4.22 -4.87 -1.56
N ILE A 1031 5.03 -3.93 -1.08
CA ILE A 1031 6.15 -4.20 -0.16
C ILE A 1031 5.65 -4.33 1.28
N SER A 1032 4.61 -3.58 1.63
CA SER A 1032 3.82 -3.73 2.86
C SER A 1032 2.32 -3.65 2.52
N PRO A 1033 1.39 -3.83 3.49
CA PRO A 1033 -0.06 -3.71 3.23
C PRO A 1033 -0.49 -2.36 2.65
N SER A 1034 0.25 -1.27 2.94
CA SER A 1034 -0.16 0.13 2.75
C SER A 1034 0.50 0.83 1.55
N GLU A 1035 1.49 0.22 0.90
CA GLU A 1035 2.37 0.85 -0.09
C GLU A 1035 2.79 -0.09 -1.24
N PHE A 1036 2.88 0.46 -2.46
CA PHE A 1036 3.42 -0.23 -3.64
C PHE A 1036 4.81 0.30 -4.01
N GLU A 1037 5.77 -0.59 -4.21
CA GLU A 1037 7.01 -0.30 -4.95
C GLU A 1037 6.72 -0.37 -6.47
N ARG A 1038 7.32 0.52 -7.27
CA ARG A 1038 7.22 0.53 -8.74
C ARG A 1038 8.57 0.19 -9.37
N PHE A 1039 8.67 -0.97 -10.03
CA PHE A 1039 9.84 -1.37 -10.80
C PHE A 1039 9.68 -1.10 -12.31
N SER A 1040 10.80 -0.99 -13.02
CA SER A 1040 10.82 -0.96 -14.49
C SER A 1040 11.78 -1.97 -15.11
N LEU A 1041 11.34 -2.55 -16.20
CA LEU A 1041 12.04 -3.45 -17.12
C LEU A 1041 12.25 -2.76 -18.48
N SER A 1042 11.78 -1.52 -18.66
CA SER A 1042 11.80 -0.76 -19.91
C SER A 1042 12.81 0.39 -19.83
N ALA A 1043 13.75 0.41 -20.77
CA ALA A 1043 14.76 1.47 -20.89
C ALA A 1043 14.19 2.86 -21.27
N ARG A 1044 12.88 2.97 -21.59
CA ARG A 1044 12.18 4.26 -21.77
C ARG A 1044 11.25 4.61 -20.61
N ASN A 1045 10.59 3.63 -20.01
CA ASN A 1045 9.53 3.88 -19.02
C ASN A 1045 10.11 3.86 -17.61
N ILE A 1046 10.96 4.84 -17.30
CA ILE A 1046 11.48 5.09 -15.95
C ILE A 1046 10.59 6.16 -15.29
N THR A 1047 10.31 6.01 -13.99
CA THR A 1047 9.49 6.94 -13.23
C THR A 1047 10.06 7.00 -11.82
N GLU A 1048 10.73 8.10 -11.50
CA GLU A 1048 11.42 8.30 -10.22
C GLU A 1048 11.28 9.77 -9.75
N PRO A 1049 11.40 10.05 -8.45
CA PRO A 1049 11.48 11.42 -7.96
C PRO A 1049 12.78 12.08 -8.44
N LEU A 1050 12.62 13.09 -9.29
CA LEU A 1050 13.64 14.09 -9.64
C LEU A 1050 13.14 15.43 -9.10
N CYS A 1051 13.86 16.02 -8.15
CA CYS A 1051 13.41 17.25 -7.49
C CYS A 1051 14.58 18.14 -7.06
N TYR A 1052 14.26 19.39 -6.75
CA TYR A 1052 15.20 20.41 -6.29
C TYR A 1052 14.63 21.16 -5.08
N LEU A 1053 15.37 21.18 -3.98
CA LEU A 1053 15.07 21.97 -2.80
C LEU A 1053 15.99 23.20 -2.73
N GLU A 1054 15.38 24.38 -2.65
CA GLU A 1054 16.11 25.64 -2.58
C GLU A 1054 16.43 26.01 -1.12
N LEU A 1055 17.72 26.13 -0.79
CA LEU A 1055 18.18 26.30 0.59
C LEU A 1055 18.42 27.78 0.92
N ALA A 1056 17.71 28.28 1.93
CA ALA A 1056 17.77 29.69 2.36
C ALA A 1056 19.10 30.07 3.03
N ARG A 1057 19.75 29.13 3.72
CA ARG A 1057 21.10 29.27 4.27
C ARG A 1057 22.01 28.24 3.61
N ARG A 1058 22.73 28.63 2.55
CA ARG A 1058 23.85 27.82 2.04
C ARG A 1058 24.99 27.84 3.07
N HIS A 1059 25.58 26.69 3.36
CA HIS A 1059 26.79 26.62 4.17
C HIS A 1059 28.02 26.80 3.27
N ASP A 1060 28.83 27.83 3.54
CA ASP A 1060 30.11 28.01 2.87
C ASP A 1060 31.09 26.91 3.30
N GLY A 1061 31.20 25.86 2.49
CA GLY A 1061 31.99 24.65 2.72
C GLY A 1061 33.53 24.84 2.67
N THR A 1062 34.04 26.02 3.04
CA THR A 1062 35.48 26.28 3.13
C THR A 1062 36.11 25.73 4.41
N CYS A 1063 36.26 24.40 4.53
CA CYS A 1063 37.32 23.73 5.33
C CYS A 1063 37.32 22.18 5.26
N LEU A 1064 37.53 21.57 4.09
CA LEU A 1064 38.05 20.18 3.98
C LEU A 1064 39.12 20.05 2.88
N GLY A 1065 40.18 20.85 2.98
CA GLY A 1065 41.36 20.76 2.14
C GLY A 1065 42.58 20.24 2.90
N ASN A 1066 42.94 18.97 2.69
CA ASN A 1066 44.20 18.31 3.09
C ASN A 1066 44.68 18.42 4.56
N SER A 1067 44.75 17.27 5.25
CA SER A 1067 46.07 16.64 5.47
C SER A 1067 46.02 15.31 6.23
N PHE A 1068 46.53 14.24 5.62
CA PHE A 1068 47.19 13.12 6.32
C PHE A 1068 48.40 12.67 5.47
N PRO A 1069 49.64 12.64 6.01
CA PRO A 1069 50.83 12.27 5.25
C PRO A 1069 51.11 10.76 5.31
N GLY A 1070 51.32 10.10 4.16
CA GLY A 1070 51.56 8.65 4.16
C GLY A 1070 51.74 7.97 2.80
N THR A 1071 52.53 8.53 1.87
CA THR A 1071 52.89 7.81 0.63
C THR A 1071 54.09 6.88 0.81
N PRO A 1072 54.11 5.76 0.08
CA PRO A 1072 55.36 5.34 -0.54
C PRO A 1072 55.22 4.91 -2.02
N LYS A 1073 55.86 5.69 -2.89
CA LYS A 1073 56.58 5.25 -4.11
C LYS A 1073 55.78 4.61 -5.27
N MET A 1074 55.57 5.41 -6.33
CA MET A 1074 55.70 4.94 -7.71
C MET A 1074 56.98 5.50 -8.35
N SER A 1075 57.68 4.68 -9.14
CA SER A 1075 58.83 5.03 -10.00
C SER A 1075 59.23 3.82 -10.85
N GLN A 1076 59.77 3.87 -12.07
CA GLN A 1076 59.98 4.86 -13.16
C GLN A 1076 60.60 4.04 -14.34
N ALA A 1077 60.53 4.35 -15.65
CA ALA A 1077 59.73 5.26 -16.48
C ALA A 1077 59.71 4.67 -17.93
N ASN A 1078 58.87 5.14 -18.88
CA ASN A 1078 59.21 6.09 -19.95
C ASN A 1078 57.93 6.26 -20.82
N GLY A 1079 57.48 7.45 -21.22
CA GLY A 1079 57.93 8.19 -22.42
C GLY A 1079 56.86 8.09 -23.53
N THR A 1080 56.52 9.12 -24.33
CA THR A 1080 57.09 10.48 -24.48
C THR A 1080 56.09 11.42 -25.19
N ASN A 1081 56.11 12.71 -24.86
CA ASN A 1081 55.72 13.87 -25.71
C ASN A 1081 54.25 14.04 -26.17
N ILE A 1082 53.73 15.25 -26.47
CA ILE A 1082 53.91 16.63 -25.94
C ILE A 1082 52.74 17.53 -26.48
N LEU A 1083 52.49 18.69 -25.82
CA LEU A 1083 51.70 19.92 -26.14
C LEU A 1083 51.19 20.15 -27.60
N LEU A 1084 50.15 20.96 -27.94
CA LEU A 1084 49.30 22.05 -27.35
C LEU A 1084 48.01 22.14 -28.23
N GLY A 1085 46.90 22.84 -27.94
CA GLY A 1085 46.50 23.69 -26.80
C GLY A 1085 45.76 24.98 -27.23
N SER A 1086 45.03 25.61 -26.29
CA SER A 1086 44.46 26.99 -26.36
C SER A 1086 43.39 27.29 -27.46
N GLU A 1087 42.51 28.30 -27.34
CA GLU A 1087 42.19 29.30 -26.29
C GLU A 1087 40.69 29.68 -26.42
N ALA A 1088 39.93 29.94 -25.33
CA ALA A 1088 39.51 31.28 -24.83
C ALA A 1088 38.55 32.10 -25.75
N SER A 1089 37.59 32.93 -25.30
CA SER A 1089 37.06 33.28 -23.96
C SER A 1089 35.86 34.27 -24.07
N HIS A 1090 35.21 34.57 -22.94
CA HIS A 1090 34.37 35.78 -22.65
C HIS A 1090 32.94 35.92 -23.24
N SER A 1091 31.95 35.62 -22.39
CA SER A 1091 30.91 36.53 -21.83
C SER A 1091 30.85 38.03 -22.24
N PRO A 1092 29.71 38.76 -22.04
CA PRO A 1092 28.30 38.33 -21.86
C PRO A 1092 27.23 39.28 -22.50
N ALA A 1093 25.94 39.00 -22.19
CA ALA A 1093 24.84 39.96 -21.92
C ALA A 1093 23.95 40.54 -23.06
N ASP A 1094 22.78 41.01 -22.59
CA ASP A 1094 21.80 41.97 -23.14
C ASP A 1094 20.97 41.70 -24.42
N SER A 1095 19.79 41.13 -24.16
CA SER A 1095 18.49 41.84 -24.28
C SER A 1095 17.65 41.80 -25.58
N ASP A 1096 16.34 41.62 -25.31
CA ASP A 1096 15.14 42.19 -25.97
C ASP A 1096 14.77 41.90 -27.45
N ARG A 1097 13.50 41.51 -27.59
CA ARG A 1097 12.51 41.90 -28.64
C ARG A 1097 12.43 41.21 -30.02
N THR A 1098 11.27 40.56 -30.16
CA THR A 1098 10.25 40.69 -31.23
C THR A 1098 10.53 40.25 -32.67
N SER A 1099 9.67 39.30 -33.08
CA SER A 1099 8.78 39.38 -34.25
C SER A 1099 9.35 39.40 -35.68
N GLU A 1100 9.25 38.21 -36.26
CA GLU A 1100 8.33 37.92 -37.39
C GLU A 1100 8.68 38.34 -38.83
N GLU A 1101 8.16 37.49 -39.72
CA GLU A 1101 7.93 37.65 -41.17
C GLU A 1101 9.08 38.17 -42.06
N HIS A 1102 9.53 37.30 -42.96
CA HIS A 1102 9.28 37.53 -44.38
C HIS A 1102 8.69 36.27 -45.04
N GLN A 1103 7.72 36.50 -45.92
CA GLN A 1103 6.70 35.56 -46.38
C GLN A 1103 7.14 34.65 -47.54
N ALA A 1104 6.36 33.58 -47.76
CA ALA A 1104 6.07 32.96 -49.09
C ALA A 1104 7.21 32.23 -49.86
N ALA A 1105 6.93 31.25 -50.73
CA ALA A 1105 5.73 30.44 -50.97
C ALA A 1105 6.03 29.16 -51.81
N PHE A 1106 5.03 28.26 -51.86
CA PHE A 1106 4.70 27.24 -52.87
C PHE A 1106 5.34 27.35 -54.29
N SER A 1107 5.57 26.29 -55.08
CA SER A 1107 5.49 24.81 -54.89
C SER A 1107 5.87 24.05 -56.19
N LEU A 1108 5.79 22.71 -56.17
CA LEU A 1108 5.57 21.77 -57.30
C LEU A 1108 6.76 21.33 -58.20
N THR A 1109 6.54 20.15 -58.81
CA THR A 1109 7.42 19.31 -59.63
C THR A 1109 7.43 19.69 -61.12
N PRO A 1110 8.41 19.18 -61.90
CA PRO A 1110 8.01 18.32 -63.04
C PRO A 1110 8.88 17.05 -63.23
N ILE A 1111 8.55 16.28 -64.27
CA ILE A 1111 9.06 14.95 -64.66
C ILE A 1111 9.80 15.05 -66.00
N ASP A 1112 10.91 14.31 -66.24
CA ASP A 1112 11.06 13.35 -67.36
C ASP A 1112 12.40 12.55 -67.41
N SER A 1113 12.48 11.58 -68.34
CA SER A 1113 13.53 10.53 -68.52
C SER A 1113 14.44 10.79 -69.78
N PRO A 1114 15.10 9.87 -70.56
CA PRO A 1114 15.24 8.39 -70.47
C PRO A 1114 16.56 7.68 -70.99
N ASN A 1115 16.58 6.34 -70.85
CA ASN A 1115 17.10 5.25 -71.75
C ASN A 1115 18.58 4.99 -72.15
N SER A 1116 19.01 3.73 -71.93
CA SER A 1116 19.50 2.74 -72.95
C SER A 1116 19.67 1.35 -72.27
N SER A 1117 18.88 0.29 -72.58
CA SER A 1117 19.07 -0.75 -73.63
C SER A 1117 20.34 -1.63 -73.47
N LEU A 1118 20.37 -2.97 -73.57
CA LEU A 1118 19.42 -4.11 -73.72
C LEU A 1118 20.28 -5.42 -73.45
N GLU A 1119 19.89 -6.70 -73.35
CA GLU A 1119 18.70 -7.55 -73.65
C GLU A 1119 18.51 -8.69 -72.58
N THR A 1120 17.67 -9.68 -72.85
CA THR A 1120 17.51 -11.04 -72.23
C THR A 1120 17.39 -12.09 -73.39
N PRO A 1121 17.16 -13.44 -73.26
CA PRO A 1121 16.57 -14.25 -72.16
C PRO A 1121 17.06 -15.75 -72.01
N VAL A 1122 16.24 -16.58 -71.33
CA VAL A 1122 16.05 -18.06 -71.46
C VAL A 1122 16.65 -19.02 -70.38
N ASP A 1123 15.72 -19.52 -69.54
CA ASP A 1123 15.52 -20.87 -68.94
C ASP A 1123 16.55 -21.71 -68.15
N SER A 1124 15.93 -22.50 -67.26
CA SER A 1124 16.18 -23.91 -66.91
C SER A 1124 16.70 -24.27 -65.51
N THR A 1125 15.78 -24.94 -64.81
CA THR A 1125 15.87 -25.80 -63.62
C THR A 1125 17.10 -26.71 -63.47
N GLY A 1126 17.55 -26.89 -62.23
CA GLY A 1126 18.37 -28.02 -61.77
C GLY A 1126 18.18 -28.23 -60.25
N ASP A 1127 18.07 -29.48 -59.81
CA ASP A 1127 17.72 -29.90 -58.43
C ASP A 1127 18.67 -31.04 -57.97
N ILE A 1128 18.52 -31.56 -56.74
CA ILE A 1128 19.11 -32.83 -56.19
C ILE A 1128 20.60 -32.78 -55.75
N THR A 1129 21.11 -33.42 -54.67
CA THR A 1129 20.68 -33.79 -53.28
C THR A 1129 21.90 -34.33 -52.46
N VAL A 1130 21.70 -34.67 -51.15
CA VAL A 1130 22.41 -35.69 -50.31
C VAL A 1130 23.76 -35.36 -49.59
N GLU A 1131 23.61 -35.11 -48.28
CA GLU A 1131 24.21 -35.71 -47.04
C GLU A 1131 25.72 -36.04 -46.77
N GLU A 1132 25.98 -36.16 -45.44
CA GLU A 1132 26.99 -36.92 -44.67
C GLU A 1132 28.40 -36.37 -44.29
N VAL A 1133 28.46 -35.79 -43.08
CA VAL A 1133 29.30 -36.15 -41.91
C VAL A 1133 30.82 -36.38 -42.08
N LYS A 1134 31.63 -35.51 -41.43
CA LYS A 1134 32.68 -35.95 -40.46
C LYS A 1134 33.31 -34.87 -39.57
N ASP A 1135 33.16 -35.08 -38.26
CA ASP A 1135 34.05 -34.89 -37.10
C ASP A 1135 35.18 -33.82 -37.07
N PHE A 1136 35.10 -33.01 -36.00
CA PHE A 1136 36.18 -32.55 -35.09
C PHE A 1136 37.60 -32.27 -35.61
N LEU A 1137 38.03 -31.01 -35.40
CA LEU A 1137 39.14 -30.69 -34.48
C LEU A 1137 39.03 -29.22 -34.03
N ALA A 1138 39.11 -28.96 -32.71
CA ALA A 1138 39.08 -27.60 -32.17
C ALA A 1138 40.50 -27.03 -32.03
N SER A 1139 40.72 -25.81 -32.52
CA SER A 1139 41.97 -25.06 -32.30
C SER A 1139 41.87 -24.19 -31.04
N THR A 1140 42.98 -24.06 -30.31
CA THR A 1140 43.02 -23.49 -28.95
C THR A 1140 42.86 -21.96 -28.90
N GLU A 1141 42.64 -21.30 -30.04
CA GLU A 1141 42.64 -19.83 -30.16
C GLU A 1141 41.30 -19.16 -29.79
N GLU A 1142 40.18 -19.91 -29.71
CA GLU A 1142 38.90 -19.35 -29.27
C GLU A 1142 38.79 -19.20 -27.74
N ALA A 1143 39.53 -19.99 -26.96
CA ALA A 1143 39.55 -19.87 -25.50
C ALA A 1143 40.11 -18.51 -25.04
N ASP A 1144 41.24 -18.09 -25.61
CA ASP A 1144 41.88 -16.81 -25.28
C ASP A 1144 41.11 -15.59 -25.82
N LYS A 1145 40.28 -15.75 -26.84
CA LYS A 1145 39.32 -14.71 -27.26
C LYS A 1145 38.19 -14.54 -26.24
N ASN A 1146 37.58 -15.64 -25.80
CA ASN A 1146 36.49 -15.60 -24.83
C ASN A 1146 36.94 -15.04 -23.46
N LEU A 1147 38.18 -15.36 -23.03
CA LEU A 1147 38.77 -14.78 -21.81
C LEU A 1147 39.00 -13.25 -21.90
N ARG A 1148 39.19 -12.68 -23.09
CA ARG A 1148 39.29 -11.22 -23.27
C ARG A 1148 37.93 -10.54 -23.31
N ILE A 1149 36.93 -11.16 -23.93
CA ILE A 1149 35.55 -10.64 -23.94
C ILE A 1149 35.00 -10.54 -22.50
N LEU A 1150 35.23 -11.58 -21.68
CA LEU A 1150 34.85 -11.59 -20.26
C LEU A 1150 35.48 -10.43 -19.46
N SER A 1151 36.65 -9.91 -19.86
CA SER A 1151 37.29 -8.76 -19.20
C SER A 1151 36.77 -7.38 -19.65
N GLU A 1152 35.96 -7.31 -20.72
CA GLU A 1152 35.31 -6.07 -21.19
C GLU A 1152 33.82 -6.00 -20.81
N GLU A 1153 33.15 -7.12 -20.52
CA GLU A 1153 31.74 -7.13 -20.09
C GLU A 1153 31.55 -6.62 -18.64
N ASP A 1154 32.46 -6.94 -17.72
CA ASP A 1154 32.44 -6.42 -16.33
C ASP A 1154 32.53 -4.87 -16.26
N ALA A 1155 32.99 -4.22 -17.33
CA ALA A 1155 33.10 -2.77 -17.43
C ALA A 1155 31.82 -2.06 -17.93
N ARG A 1156 30.72 -2.78 -18.19
CA ARG A 1156 29.48 -2.22 -18.79
C ARG A 1156 28.17 -2.58 -18.07
N LEU A 1157 28.25 -2.88 -16.77
CA LEU A 1157 27.06 -3.00 -15.92
C LEU A 1157 26.40 -1.63 -15.64
N LEU A 1158 25.62 -1.14 -16.61
CA LEU A 1158 24.65 -0.08 -16.39
C LEU A 1158 23.50 -0.61 -15.51
N GLY A 1159 23.61 -0.38 -14.20
CA GLY A 1159 22.55 -0.72 -13.25
C GLY A 1159 21.28 0.06 -13.52
N ILE A 1160 20.16 -0.65 -13.71
CA ILE A 1160 18.82 -0.06 -13.70
C ILE A 1160 18.45 0.21 -12.23
N LEU A 1161 17.87 1.39 -11.96
CA LEU A 1161 17.39 1.72 -10.62
C LEU A 1161 16.21 0.81 -10.23
N ILE A 1162 16.42 0.07 -9.13
CA ILE A 1162 15.37 -0.33 -8.20
C ILE A 1162 15.43 0.73 -7.08
N LYS A 1163 14.28 1.26 -6.68
CA LYS A 1163 14.13 2.41 -5.75
C LYS A 1163 12.92 2.19 -4.87
#